data_AF-A0A8E2D2J0-F1
#
_entry.id   AF-A0A8E2D2J0-F1
#
_cell.length_a   1.000
_cell.length_b   1.000
_cell.length_c   1.000
_cell.angle_alpha   90.00
_cell.angle_beta   90.00
_cell.angle_gamma   90.00
#
_symmetry.space_group_name_H-M   'P 1'
#
loop_
_entity.id
_entity.type
_entity.pdbx_description
1 polymer ?
#
loop_
_entity_poly.entity_id
_entity_poly.type
_entity_poly.pdbx_seq_one_letter_code
_entity_poly.pdbx_strand_id
1 'polypeptide(L)'
;MNMKFHLFLFTCILICGYASAQNIRQVAGMDLSVAYQEYGGIMAGKSVTGEAARVAGVPYTNVIGTHAKSIIKIDTRGNASLFTAQIAIADNKINYQDTKLISYPLVDGKKLWYNTDKNSKIFAGLEGLNGNVEKGSVVFSITGDSRQLYKSPLIRQGDTPIKVQVNLAGVRILEMVVEDGGDGASGDHALWIDPQITYSEIVPVTVSSNFAGELPVMDPQVKRKLEQKIAQLPVVELPMEKPGFDWLINADKSETNIYRTADNKNIIIANSMVSRVFRIMPNLATIDIINKMTGENMLRAVGTEGSIRIDGKTWNIGGLAGQPERGFLKPEWLDKLSTMPNSFMVEDFEISPLQESIPWARNRWALNKQAPSGKMLTFTLRGTNEHKDLIIKLNIVVYDKIPVIRKDFEIVNQSSRPINIDHFCLEQLAFAEPESPGGGNPDKFRLPNIHVESDYACGGEFMERETDITEKWVSDPLYTSQRNYPMATPCILEVSPPLGPDYTVQPNKSFGSFKTYLMPFDSDDRERKGLFKRRFHYSVAPWATENPIFMHLTSSDPSVIRTAIDQCAETGYEMVIISFGSGLNAEDVSEANLAKYKALVDYGRSKNIELGCYSLLSSRWISDEVDVINPKTGKRGGMRFGSAPCLCSDWGYEYFDKIKTFFQKTGMRCFEHDGSYPGDVCASTTHTHHKGLEDSQWNQFHKITDLYKWMRAEGIYMNVPDFYFLNGTNKTGIGYREANWSLPRDRQIIHARQLNYDGTWDRMASACWSFVPLVEYRAAVPKPRSNPSVSICMSTRHT
;
A
#
# COMPACT_ATOMS: atom_id res chain seq x y z
N MET A 1 -7.79 85.21 8.93
CA MET A 1 -8.48 85.26 7.63
C MET A 1 -9.36 84.02 7.55
N ASN A 2 -10.68 84.21 7.56
CA ASN A 2 -11.69 83.16 7.36
C ASN A 2 -11.52 82.50 5.98
N MET A 3 -11.73 81.19 5.86
CA MET A 3 -12.63 80.67 4.80
C MET A 3 -13.01 79.20 5.02
N LYS A 4 -14.33 78.99 5.13
CA LYS A 4 -15.03 77.70 4.99
C LYS A 4 -15.00 77.26 3.53
N PHE A 5 -14.94 75.95 3.25
CA PHE A 5 -15.41 75.39 1.98
C PHE A 5 -16.08 74.02 2.16
N HIS A 6 -17.04 73.78 1.26
CA HIS A 6 -18.23 72.94 1.42
C HIS A 6 -18.05 71.43 1.25
N LEU A 7 -18.95 70.71 1.94
CA LEU A 7 -19.29 69.30 1.81
C LEU A 7 -20.04 69.06 0.48
N PHE A 8 -19.58 68.12 -0.34
CA PHE A 8 -20.37 67.52 -1.41
C PHE A 8 -20.46 66.01 -1.18
N LEU A 9 -21.68 65.54 -0.92
CA LEU A 9 -22.05 64.13 -0.81
C LEU A 9 -22.19 63.56 -2.23
N PHE A 10 -21.44 62.51 -2.57
CA PHE A 10 -21.68 61.70 -3.76
C PHE A 10 -22.13 60.30 -3.30
N THR A 11 -23.41 60.02 -3.49
CA THR A 11 -24.01 58.70 -3.20
C THR A 11 -23.85 57.83 -4.45
N CYS A 12 -22.82 56.99 -4.49
CA CYS A 12 -22.70 55.92 -5.48
C CYS A 12 -23.41 54.66 -4.95
N ILE A 13 -24.55 54.32 -5.55
CA ILE A 13 -25.20 53.02 -5.38
C ILE A 13 -24.37 52.00 -6.18
N LEU A 14 -23.54 51.24 -5.47
CA LEU A 14 -22.84 50.06 -6.00
C LEU A 14 -23.80 48.88 -5.95
N ILE A 15 -24.34 48.50 -7.10
CA ILE A 15 -24.92 47.17 -7.30
C ILE A 15 -23.74 46.20 -7.41
N CYS A 16 -23.36 45.58 -6.28
CA CYS A 16 -22.44 44.45 -6.27
C CYS A 16 -23.14 43.24 -6.90
N GLY A 17 -22.95 43.04 -8.20
CA GLY A 17 -23.09 41.72 -8.78
C GLY A 17 -21.98 40.84 -8.24
N TYR A 18 -22.34 39.82 -7.45
CA TYR A 18 -21.42 38.73 -7.11
C TYR A 18 -21.08 37.98 -8.41
N ALA A 19 -19.96 38.31 -9.02
CA ALA A 19 -19.34 37.43 -10.01
C ALA A 19 -18.64 36.31 -9.24
N SER A 20 -19.29 35.15 -9.09
CA SER A 20 -18.59 33.94 -8.63
C SER A 20 -17.45 33.64 -9.61
N ALA A 21 -16.24 33.44 -9.09
CA ALA A 21 -15.14 32.90 -9.87
C ALA A 21 -15.56 31.53 -10.42
N GLN A 22 -15.55 31.37 -11.74
CA GLN A 22 -15.90 30.12 -12.42
C GLN A 22 -14.64 29.29 -12.62
N ASN A 23 -14.61 28.08 -12.04
CA ASN A 23 -13.52 27.12 -12.18
C ASN A 23 -13.80 26.16 -13.34
N ILE A 24 -12.75 25.61 -13.96
CA ILE A 24 -12.85 24.62 -15.04
C ILE A 24 -12.21 23.31 -14.61
N ARG A 25 -12.92 22.19 -14.80
CA ARG A 25 -12.44 20.84 -14.57
C ARG A 25 -12.36 20.07 -15.89
N GLN A 26 -11.18 19.59 -16.24
CA GLN A 26 -10.96 18.70 -17.38
C GLN A 26 -11.48 17.30 -17.05
N VAL A 27 -12.41 16.77 -17.85
CA VAL A 27 -13.01 15.45 -17.60
C VAL A 27 -11.98 14.33 -17.85
N ALA A 28 -11.08 14.50 -18.81
CA ALA A 28 -10.02 13.53 -19.10
C ALA A 28 -9.03 13.31 -17.94
N GLY A 29 -8.98 14.24 -16.96
CA GLY A 29 -8.17 14.13 -15.75
C GLY A 29 -8.94 13.65 -14.50
N MET A 30 -10.19 13.19 -14.67
CA MET A 30 -10.97 12.55 -13.61
C MET A 30 -10.67 11.04 -13.54
N ASP A 31 -11.15 10.37 -12.48
CA ASP A 31 -11.06 8.91 -12.37
C ASP A 31 -12.06 8.25 -13.33
N LEU A 32 -11.58 7.76 -14.47
CA LEU A 32 -12.41 7.12 -15.48
C LEU A 32 -12.61 5.61 -15.21
N SER A 33 -12.01 5.04 -14.16
CA SER A 33 -12.12 3.60 -13.87
C SER A 33 -13.54 3.18 -13.45
N VAL A 34 -14.35 4.14 -13.01
CA VAL A 34 -15.74 3.92 -12.58
C VAL A 34 -16.76 3.99 -13.73
N ALA A 35 -16.32 4.39 -14.92
CA ALA A 35 -17.18 4.48 -16.10
C ALA A 35 -17.45 3.09 -16.71
N TYR A 36 -18.57 2.96 -17.42
CA TYR A 36 -18.94 1.73 -18.10
C TYR A 36 -18.57 1.78 -19.58
N GLN A 37 -18.10 0.65 -20.08
CA GLN A 37 -17.95 0.39 -21.50
C GLN A 37 -18.12 -1.11 -21.76
N GLU A 38 -18.75 -1.43 -22.88
CA GLU A 38 -19.03 -2.83 -23.23
C GLU A 38 -17.76 -3.61 -23.61
N TYR A 39 -16.87 -3.02 -24.41
CA TYR A 39 -15.63 -3.67 -24.85
C TYR A 39 -14.40 -2.82 -24.53
N GLY A 40 -13.40 -3.42 -23.88
CA GLY A 40 -12.16 -2.73 -23.52
C GLY A 40 -12.32 -1.73 -22.36
N GLY A 41 -11.23 -1.02 -22.05
CA GLY A 41 -11.22 0.04 -21.06
C GLY A 41 -11.23 1.43 -21.70
N ILE A 42 -11.79 2.41 -21.00
CA ILE A 42 -11.73 3.82 -21.42
C ILE A 42 -10.28 4.33 -21.34
N MET A 43 -9.87 5.11 -22.34
CA MET A 43 -8.49 5.60 -22.47
C MET A 43 -8.44 7.12 -22.39
N ALA A 44 -7.72 7.67 -21.41
CA ALA A 44 -7.38 9.10 -21.39
C ALA A 44 -6.20 9.39 -22.33
N GLY A 45 -6.33 10.46 -23.13
CA GLY A 45 -5.29 10.96 -24.04
C GLY A 45 -5.02 10.13 -25.31
N LYS A 46 -5.78 9.05 -25.53
CA LYS A 46 -5.64 8.13 -26.67
C LYS A 46 -7.01 7.68 -27.17
N SER A 47 -7.01 7.01 -28.33
CA SER A 47 -8.17 6.21 -28.76
C SER A 47 -8.38 5.03 -27.80
N VAL A 48 -9.60 4.49 -27.76
CA VAL A 48 -9.92 3.25 -27.03
C VAL A 48 -9.03 2.08 -27.44
N THR A 49 -8.50 2.13 -28.66
CA THR A 49 -7.58 1.12 -29.20
C THR A 49 -6.12 1.25 -28.73
N GLY A 50 -5.81 2.28 -27.95
CA GLY A 50 -4.44 2.63 -27.56
C GLY A 50 -3.65 3.40 -28.64
N GLU A 51 -4.20 3.57 -29.85
CA GLU A 51 -3.61 4.44 -30.88
C GLU A 51 -3.65 5.92 -30.48
N ALA A 52 -2.78 6.74 -31.08
CA ALA A 52 -2.86 8.19 -30.94
C ALA A 52 -4.21 8.68 -31.49
N ALA A 53 -4.94 9.48 -30.71
CA ALA A 53 -6.25 9.96 -31.12
C ALA A 53 -6.13 10.93 -32.30
N ARG A 54 -6.69 10.54 -33.45
CA ARG A 54 -6.73 11.33 -34.66
C ARG A 54 -8.13 11.33 -35.25
N VAL A 55 -8.53 12.43 -35.86
CA VAL A 55 -9.77 12.53 -36.64
C VAL A 55 -9.42 13.16 -37.98
N ALA A 56 -9.68 12.45 -39.08
CA ALA A 56 -9.31 12.88 -40.43
C ALA A 56 -7.82 13.28 -40.54
N GLY A 57 -6.96 12.51 -39.86
CA GLY A 57 -5.51 12.73 -39.80
C GLY A 57 -5.03 13.77 -38.78
N VAL A 58 -5.92 14.60 -38.22
CA VAL A 58 -5.58 15.66 -37.25
C VAL A 58 -5.42 15.05 -35.85
N PRO A 59 -4.28 15.24 -35.16
CA PRO A 59 -4.06 14.67 -33.83
C PRO A 59 -4.70 15.51 -32.72
N TYR A 60 -5.20 14.82 -31.70
CA TYR A 60 -5.73 15.40 -30.46
C TYR A 60 -5.08 14.73 -29.25
N THR A 61 -4.77 15.50 -28.20
CA THR A 61 -4.06 15.02 -27.01
C THR A 61 -4.90 15.05 -25.74
N ASN A 62 -5.81 16.03 -25.60
CA ASN A 62 -6.78 16.07 -24.50
C ASN A 62 -8.07 15.38 -24.96
N VAL A 63 -8.13 14.06 -24.83
CA VAL A 63 -9.29 13.26 -25.27
C VAL A 63 -9.64 12.18 -24.27
N ILE A 64 -10.88 11.70 -24.35
CA ILE A 64 -11.31 10.43 -23.77
C ILE A 64 -11.73 9.52 -24.91
N GLY A 65 -10.98 8.44 -25.12
CA GLY A 65 -11.27 7.40 -26.09
C GLY A 65 -12.17 6.33 -25.49
N THR A 66 -13.32 6.13 -26.13
CA THR A 66 -14.34 5.15 -25.74
C THR A 66 -14.74 4.27 -26.91
N HIS A 67 -15.39 3.15 -26.62
CA HIS A 67 -16.08 2.30 -27.57
C HIS A 67 -17.59 2.31 -27.26
N ALA A 68 -18.45 2.20 -28.27
CA ALA A 68 -19.89 2.10 -28.05
C ALA A 68 -20.29 0.64 -27.71
N LYS A 69 -21.11 0.37 -26.69
CA LYS A 69 -21.77 1.31 -25.77
C LYS A 69 -20.87 1.73 -24.60
N SER A 70 -20.85 3.02 -24.26
CA SER A 70 -20.16 3.54 -23.07
C SER A 70 -20.93 4.64 -22.33
N ILE A 71 -20.67 4.75 -21.03
CA ILE A 71 -21.31 5.70 -20.10
C ILE A 71 -20.28 6.21 -19.10
N ILE A 72 -20.03 7.52 -19.09
CA ILE A 72 -19.28 8.23 -18.05
C ILE A 72 -20.27 9.05 -17.23
N LYS A 73 -20.38 8.80 -15.93
CA LYS A 73 -21.23 9.59 -15.02
C LYS A 73 -20.39 10.50 -14.13
N ILE A 74 -20.89 11.71 -13.92
CA ILE A 74 -20.24 12.76 -13.12
C ILE A 74 -21.26 13.35 -12.15
N ASP A 75 -20.96 13.30 -10.86
CA ASP A 75 -21.68 14.04 -9.82
C ASP A 75 -21.12 15.48 -9.78
N THR A 76 -21.92 16.41 -10.25
CA THR A 76 -21.64 17.85 -10.26
C THR A 76 -22.05 18.53 -8.94
N ARG A 77 -22.77 17.80 -8.07
CA ARG A 77 -23.36 18.29 -6.82
C ARG A 77 -24.25 19.52 -7.00
N GLY A 78 -24.83 19.70 -8.19
CA GLY A 78 -25.64 20.86 -8.53
C GLY A 78 -24.86 22.18 -8.64
N ASN A 79 -23.52 22.13 -8.66
CA ASN A 79 -22.65 23.30 -8.62
C ASN A 79 -22.00 23.63 -9.98
N ALA A 80 -22.20 22.77 -10.98
CA ALA A 80 -21.76 23.01 -12.35
C ALA A 80 -22.70 23.95 -13.12
N SER A 81 -22.15 24.68 -14.08
CA SER A 81 -22.89 25.62 -14.92
C SER A 81 -22.81 25.28 -16.41
N LEU A 82 -21.71 24.68 -16.88
CA LEU A 82 -21.50 24.42 -18.31
C LEU A 82 -20.69 23.16 -18.55
N PHE A 83 -21.06 22.38 -19.56
CA PHE A 83 -20.22 21.36 -20.17
C PHE A 83 -19.88 21.75 -21.62
N THR A 84 -18.62 21.60 -22.01
CA THR A 84 -18.17 21.77 -23.40
C THR A 84 -17.28 20.62 -23.85
N ALA A 85 -17.43 20.18 -25.09
CA ALA A 85 -16.54 19.20 -25.72
C ALA A 85 -16.61 19.31 -27.25
N GLN A 86 -15.74 18.58 -27.94
CA GLN A 86 -15.91 18.16 -29.32
C GLN A 86 -16.14 16.64 -29.34
N ILE A 87 -16.94 16.15 -30.29
CA ILE A 87 -17.25 14.73 -30.43
C ILE A 87 -16.92 14.25 -31.84
N ALA A 88 -16.32 13.06 -31.96
CA ALA A 88 -15.89 12.47 -33.23
C ALA A 88 -15.68 10.96 -33.10
N ILE A 89 -15.38 10.29 -34.22
CA ILE A 89 -14.86 8.92 -34.25
C ILE A 89 -13.38 8.96 -34.63
N ALA A 90 -12.56 8.19 -33.94
CA ALA A 90 -11.13 8.09 -34.18
C ALA A 90 -10.80 7.43 -35.53
N ASP A 91 -9.71 7.87 -36.15
CA ASP A 91 -9.07 7.12 -37.23
C ASP A 91 -8.59 5.75 -36.69
N ASN A 92 -8.69 4.71 -37.51
CA ASN A 92 -8.23 3.36 -37.19
C ASN A 92 -7.17 2.95 -38.22
N LYS A 93 -5.94 2.67 -37.78
CA LYS A 93 -4.83 2.26 -38.66
C LYS A 93 -4.26 0.89 -38.29
N ILE A 94 -4.96 0.14 -37.44
CA ILE A 94 -4.54 -1.18 -37.01
C ILE A 94 -4.56 -2.14 -38.20
N ASN A 95 -3.46 -2.87 -38.38
CA ASN A 95 -3.40 -3.99 -39.31
C ASN A 95 -3.91 -5.26 -38.61
N TYR A 96 -5.16 -5.63 -38.86
CA TYR A 96 -5.80 -6.81 -38.23
C TYR A 96 -5.24 -8.16 -38.69
N GLN A 97 -4.33 -8.17 -39.68
CA GLN A 97 -3.57 -9.35 -40.11
C GLN A 97 -2.22 -9.49 -39.37
N ASP A 98 -1.90 -8.57 -38.45
CA ASP A 98 -0.69 -8.65 -37.65
C ASP A 98 -0.77 -9.82 -36.67
N THR A 99 0.21 -10.74 -36.77
CA THR A 99 0.37 -11.89 -35.87
C THR A 99 0.52 -11.55 -34.39
N LYS A 100 0.78 -10.27 -34.06
CA LYS A 100 0.85 -9.77 -32.68
C LYS A 100 -0.51 -9.47 -32.06
N LEU A 101 -1.57 -9.38 -32.86
CA LEU A 101 -2.92 -9.26 -32.34
C LEU A 101 -3.44 -10.64 -31.96
N ILE A 102 -4.03 -10.73 -30.77
CA ILE A 102 -4.78 -11.91 -30.37
C ILE A 102 -6.26 -11.66 -30.62
N SER A 103 -7.00 -12.70 -31.02
CA SER A 103 -8.45 -12.62 -31.22
C SER A 103 -9.17 -13.63 -30.35
N TYR A 104 -10.33 -13.24 -29.83
CA TYR A 104 -11.23 -14.11 -29.08
C TYR A 104 -12.59 -14.15 -29.78
N PRO A 105 -13.17 -15.33 -29.99
CA PRO A 105 -14.54 -15.43 -30.48
C PRO A 105 -15.52 -15.05 -29.37
N LEU A 106 -16.51 -14.23 -29.72
CA LEU A 106 -17.71 -13.97 -28.93
C LEU A 106 -18.75 -15.07 -29.17
N VAL A 107 -19.80 -15.10 -28.33
CA VAL A 107 -20.87 -16.11 -28.39
C VAL A 107 -21.62 -16.07 -29.72
N ASP A 108 -21.68 -14.92 -30.37
CA ASP A 108 -22.29 -14.72 -31.69
C ASP A 108 -21.36 -15.07 -32.86
N GLY A 109 -20.14 -15.53 -32.57
CA GLY A 109 -19.13 -15.91 -33.55
C GLY A 109 -18.21 -14.79 -34.03
N LYS A 110 -18.46 -13.53 -33.62
CA LYS A 110 -17.60 -12.39 -33.97
C LYS A 110 -16.27 -12.42 -33.22
N LYS A 111 -15.21 -11.89 -33.82
CA LYS A 111 -13.89 -11.76 -33.19
C LYS A 111 -13.70 -10.43 -32.48
N LEU A 112 -13.11 -10.50 -31.30
CA LEU A 112 -12.62 -9.35 -30.54
C LEU A 112 -11.10 -9.35 -30.55
N TRP A 113 -10.48 -8.29 -31.09
CA TRP A 113 -9.03 -8.16 -31.15
C TRP A 113 -8.47 -7.42 -29.96
N TYR A 114 -7.28 -7.86 -29.52
CA TYR A 114 -6.49 -7.16 -28.53
C TYR A 114 -5.03 -7.05 -28.97
N ASN A 115 -4.43 -5.90 -28.66
CA ASN A 115 -2.98 -5.73 -28.68
C ASN A 115 -2.40 -6.17 -27.33
N THR A 116 -1.30 -6.91 -27.37
CA THR A 116 -0.60 -7.45 -26.19
C THR A 116 0.78 -6.82 -25.94
N ASP A 117 1.17 -5.81 -26.73
CA ASP A 117 2.43 -5.12 -26.53
C ASP A 117 2.46 -4.42 -25.15
N LYS A 118 3.58 -4.59 -24.41
CA LYS A 118 3.91 -3.91 -23.13
C LYS A 118 3.09 -4.33 -21.90
N ASN A 119 2.82 -5.62 -21.73
CA ASN A 119 2.25 -6.22 -20.50
C ASN A 119 0.80 -5.79 -20.16
N SER A 120 0.07 -5.24 -21.13
CA SER A 120 -1.33 -4.87 -20.96
C SER A 120 -2.14 -5.34 -22.17
N LYS A 121 -3.27 -6.01 -21.92
CA LYS A 121 -4.23 -6.42 -22.95
C LYS A 121 -5.10 -5.21 -23.31
N ILE A 122 -4.79 -4.54 -24.42
CA ILE A 122 -5.52 -3.35 -24.89
C ILE A 122 -6.49 -3.76 -25.99
N PHE A 123 -7.76 -3.37 -25.87
CA PHE A 123 -8.75 -3.59 -26.91
C PHE A 123 -8.28 -3.00 -28.24
N ALA A 124 -8.43 -3.70 -29.35
CA ALA A 124 -7.96 -3.25 -30.66
C ALA A 124 -9.09 -3.12 -31.69
N GLY A 125 -10.20 -3.86 -31.52
CA GLY A 125 -11.36 -3.74 -32.39
C GLY A 125 -12.34 -4.90 -32.23
N LEU A 126 -13.54 -4.73 -32.81
CA LEU A 126 -14.62 -5.71 -32.85
C LEU A 126 -14.97 -6.01 -34.31
N GLU A 127 -15.16 -7.29 -34.65
CA GLU A 127 -15.49 -7.74 -36.00
C GLU A 127 -16.88 -7.28 -36.43
N GLY A 128 -16.96 -6.70 -37.63
CA GLY A 128 -18.20 -6.36 -38.30
C GLY A 128 -18.79 -7.55 -39.05
N LEU A 129 -19.83 -7.31 -39.84
CA LEU A 129 -20.54 -8.37 -40.57
C LEU A 129 -19.67 -9.02 -41.65
N ASN A 130 -18.68 -8.29 -42.16
CA ASN A 130 -17.80 -8.74 -43.25
C ASN A 130 -16.51 -9.44 -42.78
N GLY A 131 -16.43 -9.86 -41.51
CA GLY A 131 -15.26 -10.56 -40.98
C GLY A 131 -14.01 -9.67 -40.78
N ASN A 132 -14.19 -8.35 -40.81
CA ASN A 132 -13.15 -7.34 -40.57
C ASN A 132 -13.69 -6.24 -39.66
N VAL A 133 -12.83 -5.41 -39.08
CA VAL A 133 -13.27 -4.19 -38.38
C VAL A 133 -13.73 -3.17 -39.40
N GLU A 134 -14.98 -2.73 -39.28
CA GLU A 134 -15.64 -1.80 -40.19
C GLU A 134 -15.40 -0.33 -39.78
N LYS A 135 -15.91 0.60 -40.59
CA LYS A 135 -15.92 2.01 -40.22
C LYS A 135 -17.11 2.23 -39.27
N GLY A 136 -16.82 2.67 -38.06
CA GLY A 136 -17.88 2.86 -37.06
C GLY A 136 -18.80 4.03 -37.35
N SER A 137 -19.97 3.97 -36.71
CA SER A 137 -20.94 5.04 -36.66
C SER A 137 -21.56 5.11 -35.26
N VAL A 138 -21.60 6.31 -34.67
CA VAL A 138 -22.04 6.46 -33.27
C VAL A 138 -22.98 7.64 -33.09
N VAL A 139 -23.76 7.59 -32.01
CA VAL A 139 -24.55 8.71 -31.51
C VAL A 139 -24.09 9.06 -30.09
N PHE A 140 -23.68 10.30 -29.90
CA PHE A 140 -23.37 10.84 -28.58
C PHE A 140 -24.64 11.41 -27.95
N SER A 141 -24.83 11.18 -26.66
CA SER A 141 -25.87 11.84 -25.89
C SER A 141 -25.34 12.31 -24.54
N ILE A 142 -25.91 13.41 -24.08
CA ILE A 142 -25.63 13.97 -22.75
C ILE A 142 -26.96 14.04 -22.01
N THR A 143 -27.02 13.43 -20.84
CA THR A 143 -28.19 13.50 -19.96
C THR A 143 -27.81 14.18 -18.64
N GLY A 144 -28.77 14.88 -18.05
CA GLY A 144 -28.65 15.52 -16.74
C GLY A 144 -29.83 15.07 -15.88
N ASP A 145 -29.57 14.41 -14.76
CA ASP A 145 -30.60 13.87 -13.87
C ASP A 145 -31.66 13.04 -14.63
N SER A 146 -31.18 12.12 -15.48
CA SER A 146 -31.99 11.30 -16.40
C SER A 146 -32.73 12.05 -17.52
N ARG A 147 -32.63 13.38 -17.60
CA ARG A 147 -33.21 14.18 -18.69
C ARG A 147 -32.19 14.36 -19.81
N GLN A 148 -32.57 14.09 -21.05
CA GLN A 148 -31.71 14.35 -22.19
C GLN A 148 -31.46 15.87 -22.38
N LEU A 149 -30.20 16.27 -22.33
CA LEU A 149 -29.74 17.64 -22.54
C LEU A 149 -29.19 17.84 -23.97
N TYR A 150 -28.60 16.79 -24.56
CA TYR A 150 -28.09 16.81 -25.93
C TYR A 150 -28.16 15.42 -26.59
N LYS A 151 -28.34 15.42 -27.92
CA LYS A 151 -28.17 14.26 -28.80
C LYS A 151 -27.45 14.74 -30.05
N SER A 152 -26.37 14.06 -30.45
CA SER A 152 -25.72 14.35 -31.72
C SER A 152 -26.56 13.83 -32.90
N PRO A 153 -26.33 14.36 -34.12
CA PRO A 153 -26.62 13.59 -35.33
C PRO A 153 -25.78 12.30 -35.35
N LEU A 154 -26.08 11.40 -36.29
CA LEU A 154 -25.25 10.24 -36.56
C LEU A 154 -23.87 10.68 -37.05
N ILE A 155 -22.81 10.30 -36.34
CA ILE A 155 -21.42 10.63 -36.68
C ILE A 155 -20.76 9.39 -37.27
N ARG A 156 -20.07 9.54 -38.40
CA ARG A 156 -19.31 8.47 -39.06
C ARG A 156 -17.82 8.72 -39.00
N GLN A 157 -17.05 7.64 -39.11
CA GLN A 157 -15.59 7.76 -39.22
C GLN A 157 -15.19 8.59 -40.45
N GLY A 158 -14.39 9.63 -40.21
CA GLY A 158 -13.96 10.59 -41.23
C GLY A 158 -14.73 11.92 -41.22
N ASP A 159 -15.84 12.02 -40.48
CA ASP A 159 -16.53 13.28 -40.26
C ASP A 159 -15.68 14.24 -39.41
N THR A 160 -15.84 15.55 -39.66
CA THR A 160 -15.18 16.58 -38.85
C THR A 160 -15.76 16.62 -37.43
N PRO A 161 -14.96 16.87 -36.38
CA PRO A 161 -15.47 16.95 -35.01
C PRO A 161 -16.60 17.96 -34.83
N ILE A 162 -17.63 17.58 -34.08
CA ILE A 162 -18.79 18.43 -33.78
C ILE A 162 -18.60 19.07 -32.40
N LYS A 163 -18.77 20.38 -32.28
CA LYS A 163 -18.75 21.09 -31.00
C LYS A 163 -20.05 20.85 -30.23
N VAL A 164 -19.92 20.63 -28.93
CA VAL A 164 -21.02 20.40 -28.00
C VAL A 164 -20.90 21.39 -26.83
N GLN A 165 -22.00 22.03 -26.49
CA GLN A 165 -22.10 22.93 -25.34
C GLN A 165 -23.46 22.72 -24.67
N VAL A 166 -23.45 22.41 -23.37
CA VAL A 166 -24.64 22.05 -22.60
C VAL A 166 -24.67 22.81 -21.28
N ASN A 167 -25.81 23.40 -20.94
CA ASN A 167 -26.04 24.05 -19.64
C ASN A 167 -26.22 22.99 -18.54
N LEU A 168 -25.46 23.13 -17.45
CA LEU A 168 -25.51 22.22 -16.30
C LEU A 168 -26.13 22.83 -15.04
N ALA A 169 -26.67 24.05 -15.11
CA ALA A 169 -27.21 24.74 -13.94
C ALA A 169 -28.28 23.88 -13.24
N GLY A 170 -28.00 23.49 -11.99
CA GLY A 170 -28.87 22.67 -11.16
C GLY A 170 -28.86 21.16 -11.47
N VAL A 171 -28.19 20.73 -12.55
CA VAL A 171 -27.97 19.31 -12.84
C VAL A 171 -27.09 18.73 -11.75
N ARG A 172 -27.46 17.57 -11.16
CA ARG A 172 -26.62 16.87 -10.18
C ARG A 172 -25.81 15.75 -10.81
N ILE A 173 -26.42 14.97 -11.69
CA ILE A 173 -25.77 13.84 -12.37
C ILE A 173 -25.71 14.12 -13.85
N LEU A 174 -24.50 14.31 -14.36
CA LEU A 174 -24.21 14.40 -15.78
C LEU A 174 -23.81 13.02 -16.29
N GLU A 175 -24.46 12.53 -17.35
CA GLU A 175 -24.06 11.31 -18.04
C GLU A 175 -23.63 11.64 -19.46
N MET A 176 -22.43 11.19 -19.82
CA MET A 176 -21.87 11.24 -21.16
C MET A 176 -21.97 9.85 -21.76
N VAL A 177 -22.82 9.67 -22.76
CA VAL A 177 -23.17 8.37 -23.32
C VAL A 177 -22.81 8.30 -24.79
N VAL A 178 -22.23 7.17 -25.21
CA VAL A 178 -22.02 6.82 -26.62
C VAL A 178 -22.80 5.55 -26.93
N GLU A 179 -23.69 5.64 -27.92
CA GLU A 179 -24.47 4.53 -28.44
C GLU A 179 -24.03 4.19 -29.88
N ASP A 180 -24.27 2.94 -30.27
CA ASP A 180 -24.14 2.46 -31.64
C ASP A 180 -25.05 3.25 -32.60
N GLY A 181 -24.56 3.50 -33.81
CA GLY A 181 -25.25 4.26 -34.85
C GLY A 181 -26.31 3.48 -35.63
N GLY A 182 -26.47 2.18 -35.34
CA GLY A 182 -27.45 1.28 -35.94
C GLY A 182 -26.86 0.32 -36.98
N ASP A 183 -25.55 0.34 -37.23
CA ASP A 183 -24.83 -0.58 -38.10
C ASP A 183 -24.02 -1.65 -37.35
N GLY A 184 -24.09 -1.64 -36.01
CA GLY A 184 -23.38 -2.56 -35.13
C GLY A 184 -22.02 -2.01 -34.72
N ALA A 185 -21.56 -2.39 -33.53
CA ALA A 185 -20.48 -1.69 -32.82
C ALA A 185 -19.05 -1.82 -33.43
N SER A 186 -18.91 -2.30 -34.66
CA SER A 186 -17.60 -2.47 -35.30
C SER A 186 -17.02 -1.11 -35.70
N GLY A 187 -15.86 -0.77 -35.14
CA GLY A 187 -15.16 0.47 -35.46
C GLY A 187 -15.68 1.72 -34.73
N ASP A 188 -16.57 1.55 -33.74
CA ASP A 188 -17.19 2.63 -32.93
C ASP A 188 -16.22 3.25 -31.92
N HIS A 189 -15.07 3.70 -32.40
CA HIS A 189 -13.98 4.23 -31.59
C HIS A 189 -14.23 5.73 -31.31
N ALA A 190 -15.25 6.00 -30.51
CA ALA A 190 -15.68 7.35 -30.15
C ALA A 190 -14.63 8.15 -29.38
N LEU A 191 -14.59 9.47 -29.62
CA LEU A 191 -13.74 10.43 -28.93
C LEU A 191 -14.57 11.56 -28.34
N TRP A 192 -14.40 11.80 -27.04
CA TRP A 192 -14.70 13.08 -26.39
C TRP A 192 -13.43 13.93 -26.39
N ILE A 193 -13.39 14.96 -27.21
CA ILE A 193 -12.23 15.84 -27.43
C ILE A 193 -12.40 17.11 -26.59
N ASP A 194 -11.39 17.44 -25.78
CA ASP A 194 -11.38 18.57 -24.86
C ASP A 194 -12.65 18.70 -23.98
N PRO A 195 -13.09 17.63 -23.29
CA PRO A 195 -14.28 17.68 -22.44
C PRO A 195 -14.01 18.45 -21.14
N GLN A 196 -14.79 19.51 -20.89
CA GLN A 196 -14.62 20.44 -19.77
C GLN A 196 -15.94 20.68 -19.05
N ILE A 197 -15.87 20.86 -17.72
CA ILE A 197 -16.98 21.30 -16.87
C ILE A 197 -16.61 22.60 -16.17
N THR A 198 -17.44 23.63 -16.36
CA THR A 198 -17.39 24.85 -15.56
C THR A 198 -18.22 24.65 -14.28
N TYR A 199 -17.66 25.00 -13.12
CA TYR A 199 -18.30 24.88 -11.82
C TYR A 199 -17.94 26.06 -10.91
N SER A 200 -18.66 26.21 -9.79
CA SER A 200 -18.42 27.30 -8.84
C SER A 200 -17.39 26.87 -7.78
N GLU A 201 -17.85 26.33 -6.65
CA GLU A 201 -17.01 26.01 -5.49
C GLU A 201 -16.69 24.52 -5.36
N ILE A 202 -17.64 23.64 -5.71
CA ILE A 202 -17.51 22.21 -5.44
C ILE A 202 -17.09 21.49 -6.72
N VAL A 203 -15.90 20.87 -6.69
CA VAL A 203 -15.33 20.15 -7.83
C VAL A 203 -16.21 18.95 -8.21
N PRO A 204 -16.64 18.83 -9.48
CA PRO A 204 -17.33 17.64 -9.97
C PRO A 204 -16.45 16.40 -9.92
N VAL A 205 -17.04 15.25 -9.58
CA VAL A 205 -16.33 13.97 -9.47
C VAL A 205 -17.01 12.90 -10.32
N THR A 206 -16.22 12.01 -10.92
CA THR A 206 -16.75 10.83 -11.61
C THR A 206 -17.37 9.85 -10.61
N VAL A 207 -18.44 9.19 -11.03
CA VAL A 207 -19.17 8.19 -10.25
C VAL A 207 -19.47 6.97 -11.10
N SER A 208 -19.81 5.84 -10.46
CA SER A 208 -20.13 4.62 -11.19
C SER A 208 -21.26 4.85 -12.20
N SER A 209 -21.20 4.18 -13.35
CA SER A 209 -22.33 4.13 -14.31
C SER A 209 -23.65 3.64 -13.68
N ASN A 210 -23.59 2.87 -12.60
CA ASN A 210 -24.78 2.40 -11.89
C ASN A 210 -25.25 3.39 -10.81
N PHE A 211 -24.54 4.50 -10.61
CA PHE A 211 -24.92 5.50 -9.62
C PHE A 211 -26.28 6.11 -9.99
N ALA A 212 -27.23 5.99 -9.06
CA ALA A 212 -28.62 6.41 -9.21
C ALA A 212 -28.85 7.88 -8.82
N GLY A 213 -27.79 8.62 -8.45
CA GLY A 213 -27.86 10.02 -8.04
C GLY A 213 -28.10 10.24 -6.54
N GLU A 214 -28.36 9.18 -5.78
CA GLU A 214 -28.48 9.24 -4.33
C GLU A 214 -27.18 8.75 -3.67
N LEU A 215 -26.56 9.62 -2.88
CA LEU A 215 -25.41 9.25 -2.07
C LEU A 215 -25.83 8.23 -1.01
N PRO A 216 -24.93 7.31 -0.60
CA PRO A 216 -25.21 6.39 0.50
C PRO A 216 -25.71 7.13 1.74
N VAL A 217 -26.89 6.76 2.24
CA VAL A 217 -27.50 7.37 3.43
C VAL A 217 -27.37 6.41 4.60
N MET A 218 -26.93 6.92 5.74
CA MET A 218 -26.89 6.15 6.98
C MET A 218 -28.30 5.77 7.40
N ASP A 219 -28.53 4.49 7.65
CA ASP A 219 -29.80 3.99 8.15
C ASP A 219 -30.17 4.68 9.49
N PRO A 220 -31.41 5.17 9.67
CA PRO A 220 -31.81 5.87 10.90
C PRO A 220 -31.71 5.03 12.18
N GLN A 221 -31.90 3.71 12.11
CA GLN A 221 -31.75 2.81 13.25
C GLN A 221 -30.26 2.64 13.59
N VAL A 222 -29.41 2.47 12.57
CA VAL A 222 -27.95 2.45 12.73
C VAL A 222 -27.46 3.75 13.36
N LYS A 223 -27.94 4.90 12.88
CA LYS A 223 -27.60 6.21 13.44
C LYS A 223 -27.93 6.28 14.94
N ARG A 224 -29.15 5.90 15.33
CA ARG A 224 -29.56 5.89 16.75
C ARG A 224 -28.72 4.95 17.60
N LYS A 225 -28.39 3.77 17.08
CA LYS A 225 -27.51 2.79 17.75
C LYS A 225 -26.12 3.39 17.98
N LEU A 226 -25.52 4.00 16.95
CA LEU A 226 -24.22 4.64 17.05
C LEU A 226 -24.24 5.81 18.04
N GLU A 227 -25.24 6.69 17.98
CA GLU A 227 -25.42 7.79 18.93
C GLU A 227 -25.49 7.29 20.38
N GLN A 228 -26.25 6.23 20.64
CA GLN A 228 -26.35 5.61 21.97
C GLN A 228 -25.01 5.02 22.44
N LYS A 229 -24.27 4.32 21.56
CA LYS A 229 -22.95 3.76 21.90
C LYS A 229 -21.91 4.86 22.12
N ILE A 230 -21.90 5.90 21.28
CA ILE A 230 -21.00 7.05 21.44
C ILE A 230 -21.26 7.74 22.77
N ALA A 231 -22.52 7.97 23.16
CA ALA A 231 -22.87 8.65 24.41
C ALA A 231 -22.29 7.98 25.67
N GLN A 232 -22.02 6.67 25.62
CA GLN A 232 -21.41 5.89 26.72
C GLN A 232 -19.90 6.12 26.86
N LEU A 233 -19.24 6.71 25.86
CA LEU A 233 -17.82 7.03 25.91
C LEU A 233 -17.57 8.25 26.82
N PRO A 234 -16.42 8.30 27.52
CA PRO A 234 -16.03 9.46 28.30
C PRO A 234 -15.83 10.69 27.40
N VAL A 235 -16.17 11.87 27.93
CA VAL A 235 -16.06 13.14 27.21
C VAL A 235 -14.65 13.70 27.30
N VAL A 236 -14.17 14.28 26.21
CA VAL A 236 -12.97 15.13 26.20
C VAL A 236 -13.20 16.39 25.36
N GLU A 237 -12.53 17.47 25.75
CA GLU A 237 -12.48 18.71 24.98
C GLU A 237 -11.23 18.76 24.10
N LEU A 238 -11.37 19.37 22.92
CA LEU A 238 -10.27 19.63 22.00
C LEU A 238 -9.89 21.12 22.05
N PRO A 239 -8.61 21.50 21.95
CA PRO A 239 -7.45 20.60 21.82
C PRO A 239 -7.11 19.89 23.14
N MET A 240 -6.67 18.63 23.05
CA MET A 240 -6.17 17.91 24.23
C MET A 240 -4.86 18.52 24.73
N GLU A 241 -4.62 18.45 26.04
CA GLU A 241 -3.39 18.95 26.64
C GLU A 241 -2.14 18.21 26.13
N LYS A 242 -1.05 18.97 25.99
CA LYS A 242 0.29 18.43 25.69
C LYS A 242 0.81 17.65 26.89
N PRO A 243 1.55 16.55 26.70
CA PRO A 243 2.16 15.82 27.80
C PRO A 243 3.23 16.68 28.49
N GLY A 244 3.15 16.84 29.81
CA GLY A 244 4.16 17.51 30.63
C GLY A 244 5.38 16.65 30.95
N PHE A 245 5.74 15.70 30.08
CA PHE A 245 6.84 14.74 30.30
C PHE A 245 7.49 14.32 28.98
N ASP A 246 8.78 13.98 29.02
CA ASP A 246 9.45 13.31 27.89
C ASP A 246 9.11 11.82 27.90
N TRP A 247 8.45 11.35 26.85
CA TRP A 247 7.97 9.98 26.74
C TRP A 247 9.09 8.97 26.50
N LEU A 248 10.27 9.38 26.00
CA LEU A 248 11.43 8.50 25.90
C LEU A 248 12.00 8.15 27.28
N ILE A 249 11.71 8.97 28.31
CA ILE A 249 12.16 8.77 29.69
C ILE A 249 11.04 8.19 30.56
N ASN A 250 9.82 8.76 30.48
CA ASN A 250 8.71 8.48 31.40
C ASN A 250 7.47 7.93 30.66
N ALA A 251 7.69 6.91 29.82
CA ALA A 251 6.65 6.30 28.98
C ALA A 251 5.46 5.71 29.76
N ASP A 252 5.68 5.26 31.01
CA ASP A 252 4.65 4.59 31.83
C ASP A 252 3.46 5.48 32.20
N LYS A 253 3.54 6.80 31.95
CA LYS A 253 2.45 7.75 32.16
C LYS A 253 1.44 7.80 30.99
N SER A 254 1.61 6.97 29.97
CA SER A 254 0.78 7.01 28.77
C SER A 254 0.01 5.72 28.55
N GLU A 255 -1.29 5.81 28.74
CA GLU A 255 -2.25 4.74 28.47
C GLU A 255 -3.25 5.18 27.40
N THR A 256 -3.66 4.23 26.56
CA THR A 256 -4.63 4.45 25.50
C THR A 256 -6.05 4.42 26.05
N ASN A 257 -6.86 5.38 25.63
CA ASN A 257 -8.27 5.48 25.93
C ASN A 257 -9.07 5.93 24.69
N ILE A 258 -10.37 5.66 24.73
CA ILE A 258 -11.32 6.07 23.70
C ILE A 258 -12.29 7.06 24.32
N TYR A 259 -12.51 8.18 23.65
CA TYR A 259 -13.33 9.29 24.10
C TYR A 259 -14.36 9.66 23.03
N ARG A 260 -15.31 10.51 23.42
CA ARG A 260 -16.12 11.30 22.51
C ARG A 260 -15.91 12.79 22.72
N THR A 261 -16.18 13.58 21.69
CA THR A 261 -16.32 15.04 21.84
C THR A 261 -17.61 15.42 22.56
N ALA A 262 -17.65 16.62 23.15
CA ALA A 262 -18.79 17.12 23.90
C ALA A 262 -20.10 17.16 23.09
N ASP A 263 -20.02 17.37 21.78
CA ASP A 263 -21.15 17.36 20.85
C ASP A 263 -21.70 15.97 20.49
N ASN A 264 -21.07 14.89 20.98
CA ASN A 264 -21.38 13.48 20.68
C ASN A 264 -21.19 13.05 19.22
N LYS A 265 -20.47 13.83 18.40
CA LYS A 265 -20.37 13.54 16.96
C LYS A 265 -19.09 12.82 16.56
N ASN A 266 -18.05 12.88 17.40
CA ASN A 266 -16.73 12.34 17.08
C ASN A 266 -16.27 11.32 18.12
N ILE A 267 -15.55 10.30 17.66
CA ILE A 267 -14.84 9.33 18.49
C ILE A 267 -13.34 9.63 18.39
N ILE A 268 -12.64 9.58 19.52
CA ILE A 268 -11.19 9.84 19.59
C ILE A 268 -10.53 8.63 20.23
N ILE A 269 -9.57 8.01 19.56
CA ILE A 269 -8.64 7.07 20.19
C ILE A 269 -7.33 7.79 20.45
N ALA A 270 -6.86 7.78 21.70
CA ALA A 270 -5.73 8.60 22.11
C ALA A 270 -4.96 7.98 23.26
N ASN A 271 -3.65 8.24 23.29
CA ASN A 271 -2.85 8.17 24.50
C ASN A 271 -2.36 9.59 24.87
N SER A 272 -1.37 9.71 25.76
CA SER A 272 -0.88 11.02 26.21
C SER A 272 -0.14 11.81 25.12
N MET A 273 0.29 11.17 24.02
CA MET A 273 1.19 11.73 23.02
C MET A 273 0.59 11.86 21.62
N VAL A 274 -0.36 10.99 21.25
CA VAL A 274 -0.97 10.98 19.91
C VAL A 274 -2.46 10.67 20.01
N SER A 275 -3.25 11.21 19.07
CA SER A 275 -4.64 10.83 18.90
C SER A 275 -5.07 10.81 17.44
N ARG A 276 -6.02 9.94 17.10
CA ARG A 276 -6.76 9.98 15.82
C ARG A 276 -8.22 10.28 16.10
N VAL A 277 -8.78 11.24 15.37
CA VAL A 277 -10.13 11.77 15.58
C VAL A 277 -11.02 11.38 14.40
N PHE A 278 -12.15 10.75 14.69
CA PHE A 278 -13.10 10.25 13.70
C PHE A 278 -14.44 10.95 13.80
N ARG A 279 -14.94 11.44 12.67
CA ARG A 279 -16.35 11.78 12.50
C ARG A 279 -17.12 10.52 12.13
N ILE A 280 -18.27 10.29 12.77
CA ILE A 280 -19.06 9.07 12.54
C ILE A 280 -20.28 9.32 11.65
N MET A 281 -20.87 10.51 11.73
CA MET A 281 -22.07 10.88 10.96
C MET A 281 -21.75 12.03 9.98
N PRO A 282 -22.14 11.91 8.69
CA PRO A 282 -23.02 10.89 8.10
C PRO A 282 -22.34 9.57 7.71
N ASN A 283 -21.01 9.47 7.75
CA ASN A 283 -20.25 8.22 7.64
C ASN A 283 -18.87 8.40 8.31
N LEU A 284 -18.14 7.30 8.49
CA LEU A 284 -16.82 7.28 9.13
C LEU A 284 -15.78 8.06 8.31
N ALA A 285 -15.12 9.05 8.90
CA ALA A 285 -13.93 9.67 8.32
C ALA A 285 -13.00 10.25 9.39
N THR A 286 -11.70 10.12 9.16
CA THR A 286 -10.63 10.73 9.95
C THR A 286 -10.65 12.21 9.66
N ILE A 287 -10.88 13.01 10.70
CA ILE A 287 -10.87 14.48 10.59
C ILE A 287 -9.56 15.07 11.09
N ASP A 288 -8.81 14.34 11.92
CA ASP A 288 -7.48 14.77 12.34
C ASP A 288 -6.62 13.61 12.87
N ILE A 289 -5.31 13.83 12.80
CA ILE A 289 -4.30 13.15 13.60
C ILE A 289 -3.59 14.25 14.37
N ILE A 290 -3.66 14.20 15.70
CA ILE A 290 -3.07 15.22 16.56
C ILE A 290 -1.80 14.66 17.15
N ASN A 291 -0.68 15.31 16.85
CA ASN A 291 0.58 15.10 17.53
C ASN A 291 0.57 15.91 18.82
N LYS A 292 0.16 15.30 19.93
CA LYS A 292 0.01 16.00 21.21
C LYS A 292 1.35 16.43 21.81
N MET A 293 2.46 15.82 21.38
CA MET A 293 3.80 16.22 21.82
C MET A 293 4.18 17.61 21.30
N THR A 294 3.80 17.92 20.05
CA THR A 294 4.04 19.24 19.42
C THR A 294 2.83 20.17 19.48
N GLY A 295 1.62 19.62 19.67
CA GLY A 295 0.33 20.32 19.57
C GLY A 295 -0.15 20.52 18.13
N GLU A 296 0.45 19.81 17.17
CA GLU A 296 0.15 19.93 15.76
C GLU A 296 -1.09 19.11 15.38
N ASN A 297 -2.00 19.74 14.65
CA ASN A 297 -3.04 19.07 13.87
C ASN A 297 -2.45 18.76 12.50
N MET A 298 -2.32 17.48 12.18
CA MET A 298 -1.52 17.07 11.02
C MET A 298 -2.32 17.07 9.72
N LEU A 299 -3.65 17.03 9.80
CA LEU A 299 -4.52 16.94 8.61
C LEU A 299 -5.12 18.30 8.25
N ARG A 300 -5.22 18.58 6.95
CA ARG A 300 -5.85 19.79 6.40
C ARG A 300 -7.22 19.53 5.79
N ALA A 301 -7.52 18.28 5.44
CA ALA A 301 -8.78 17.95 4.78
C ALA A 301 -9.25 16.54 5.09
N VAL A 302 -10.57 16.36 4.98
CA VAL A 302 -11.26 15.08 5.16
C VAL A 302 -11.36 14.35 3.80
N GLY A 303 -11.40 13.03 3.85
CA GLY A 303 -11.56 12.15 2.69
C GLY A 303 -12.09 10.77 3.10
N THR A 304 -11.76 9.76 2.30
CA THR A 304 -12.01 8.34 2.63
C THR A 304 -10.97 7.81 3.62
N GLU A 305 -11.29 6.77 4.41
CA GLU A 305 -10.27 6.07 5.19
C GLU A 305 -9.27 5.33 4.28
N GLY A 306 -9.73 4.91 3.12
CA GLY A 306 -8.98 4.12 2.16
C GLY A 306 -9.91 3.67 1.04
N SER A 307 -9.44 2.79 0.17
CA SER A 307 -10.26 2.26 -0.91
C SER A 307 -9.98 0.79 -1.16
N ILE A 308 -10.94 0.09 -1.75
CA ILE A 308 -10.81 -1.29 -2.16
C ILE A 308 -11.40 -1.47 -3.56
N ARG A 309 -10.65 -2.11 -4.45
CA ARG A 309 -11.12 -2.47 -5.78
C ARG A 309 -11.62 -3.91 -5.73
N ILE A 310 -12.91 -4.09 -5.97
CA ILE A 310 -13.61 -5.38 -5.92
C ILE A 310 -14.22 -5.65 -7.30
N ASP A 311 -13.86 -6.78 -7.90
CA ASP A 311 -14.30 -7.20 -9.23
C ASP A 311 -14.20 -6.07 -10.28
N GLY A 312 -13.09 -5.33 -10.25
CA GLY A 312 -12.77 -4.22 -11.14
C GLY A 312 -13.33 -2.85 -10.73
N LYS A 313 -14.14 -2.75 -9.68
CA LYS A 313 -14.77 -1.50 -9.23
C LYS A 313 -14.21 -0.99 -7.91
N THR A 314 -13.90 0.30 -7.83
CA THR A 314 -13.38 0.93 -6.61
C THR A 314 -14.49 1.37 -5.67
N TRP A 315 -14.32 1.04 -4.39
CA TRP A 315 -15.20 1.38 -3.28
C TRP A 315 -14.43 2.10 -2.18
N ASN A 316 -15.04 3.12 -1.59
CA ASN A 316 -14.47 3.88 -0.49
C ASN A 316 -14.73 3.17 0.84
N ILE A 317 -13.75 3.14 1.73
CA ILE A 317 -13.94 2.69 3.11
C ILE A 317 -14.39 3.91 3.92
N GLY A 318 -15.69 4.04 4.15
CA GLY A 318 -16.23 5.25 4.75
C GLY A 318 -16.09 6.46 3.82
N GLY A 319 -15.87 7.62 4.43
CA GLY A 319 -15.42 8.83 3.78
C GLY A 319 -16.46 9.94 3.74
N LEU A 320 -15.95 11.18 3.79
CA LEU A 320 -16.74 12.40 3.67
C LEU A 320 -16.16 13.31 2.59
N ALA A 321 -17.05 14.05 1.92
CA ALA A 321 -16.68 14.98 0.86
C ALA A 321 -17.55 16.26 0.91
N GLY A 322 -17.18 17.24 0.09
CA GLY A 322 -17.85 18.55 0.04
C GLY A 322 -17.21 19.60 0.94
N GLN A 323 -15.96 19.38 1.37
CA GLN A 323 -15.17 20.39 2.05
C GLN A 323 -14.92 21.57 1.09
N PRO A 324 -15.33 22.81 1.43
CA PRO A 324 -15.23 23.95 0.51
C PRO A 324 -13.81 24.34 0.12
N GLU A 325 -12.87 24.19 1.06
CA GLU A 325 -11.45 24.51 0.90
C GLU A 325 -10.63 23.41 1.57
N ARG A 326 -9.58 22.92 0.91
CA ARG A 326 -8.76 21.79 1.37
C ARG A 326 -7.41 22.20 1.94
N GLY A 327 -7.06 23.47 1.98
CA GLY A 327 -5.85 23.97 2.65
C GLY A 327 -5.91 23.94 4.18
N PHE A 328 -7.10 23.87 4.76
CA PHE A 328 -7.35 23.73 6.20
C PHE A 328 -8.76 23.20 6.43
N LEU A 329 -9.04 22.70 7.64
CA LEU A 329 -10.35 22.21 8.03
C LEU A 329 -10.93 23.05 9.17
N LYS A 330 -12.15 23.56 8.98
CA LYS A 330 -12.91 24.23 10.03
C LYS A 330 -13.98 23.31 10.61
N PRO A 331 -14.14 23.22 11.95
CA PRO A 331 -15.12 22.33 12.57
C PRO A 331 -16.57 22.55 12.08
N GLU A 332 -16.99 23.79 11.82
CA GLU A 332 -18.34 24.11 11.35
C GLU A 332 -18.68 23.57 9.95
N TRP A 333 -17.68 23.13 9.19
CA TRP A 333 -17.89 22.51 7.87
C TRP A 333 -18.28 21.04 7.98
N LEU A 334 -17.90 20.36 9.06
CA LEU A 334 -18.13 18.92 9.24
C LEU A 334 -19.62 18.54 9.19
N ASP A 335 -20.49 19.41 9.71
CA ASP A 335 -21.95 19.21 9.68
C ASP A 335 -22.56 19.36 8.28
N LYS A 336 -21.82 19.92 7.33
CA LYS A 336 -22.25 20.14 5.93
C LYS A 336 -21.65 19.11 4.96
N LEU A 337 -20.71 18.29 5.43
CA LEU A 337 -20.11 17.25 4.60
C LEU A 337 -21.11 16.13 4.32
N SER A 338 -20.99 15.55 3.13
CA SER A 338 -21.82 14.45 2.67
C SER A 338 -21.01 13.16 2.59
N THR A 339 -21.70 12.04 2.56
CA THR A 339 -21.09 10.75 2.24
C THR A 339 -20.49 10.77 0.84
N MET A 340 -19.54 9.86 0.60
CA MET A 340 -18.94 9.66 -0.72
C MET A 340 -19.72 8.60 -1.51
N PRO A 341 -19.79 8.72 -2.85
CA PRO A 341 -20.30 7.65 -3.70
C PRO A 341 -19.56 6.33 -3.45
N ASN A 342 -20.24 5.19 -3.68
CA ASN A 342 -19.66 3.85 -3.53
C ASN A 342 -18.90 3.64 -2.21
N SER A 343 -19.45 4.12 -1.09
CA SER A 343 -18.80 3.98 0.22
C SER A 343 -19.41 2.84 1.01
N PHE A 344 -18.55 2.06 1.68
CA PHE A 344 -18.95 1.23 2.80
C PHE A 344 -19.43 2.15 3.93
N MET A 345 -20.57 1.83 4.52
CA MET A 345 -21.25 2.63 5.53
C MET A 345 -21.00 2.09 6.92
N VAL A 346 -20.53 2.93 7.84
CA VAL A 346 -20.33 2.52 9.24
C VAL A 346 -21.65 2.12 9.90
N GLU A 347 -21.66 0.95 10.52
CA GLU A 347 -22.83 0.39 11.21
C GLU A 347 -22.62 0.12 12.70
N ASP A 348 -21.36 -0.04 13.11
CA ASP A 348 -21.02 -0.30 14.51
C ASP A 348 -19.56 0.05 14.83
N PHE A 349 -19.24 0.09 16.13
CA PHE A 349 -17.85 0.08 16.60
C PHE A 349 -17.68 -0.75 17.87
N GLU A 350 -16.50 -1.33 18.07
CA GLU A 350 -16.14 -2.14 19.23
C GLU A 350 -14.81 -1.68 19.81
N ILE A 351 -14.65 -1.82 21.12
CA ILE A 351 -13.41 -1.50 21.83
C ILE A 351 -12.90 -2.76 22.51
N SER A 352 -11.63 -3.09 22.27
CA SER A 352 -10.98 -4.25 22.89
C SER A 352 -9.54 -3.91 23.32
N PRO A 353 -8.98 -4.62 24.31
CA PRO A 353 -7.56 -4.52 24.60
C PRO A 353 -6.74 -5.04 23.41
N LEU A 354 -5.57 -4.46 23.19
CA LEU A 354 -4.64 -4.95 22.18
C LEU A 354 -4.21 -6.39 22.49
N GLN A 355 -4.23 -7.24 21.48
CA GLN A 355 -3.73 -8.61 21.56
C GLN A 355 -2.36 -8.73 20.87
N GLU A 356 -1.58 -9.71 21.32
CA GLU A 356 -0.31 -10.06 20.68
C GLU A 356 -0.57 -10.58 19.25
N SER A 357 0.00 -9.91 18.25
CA SER A 357 -0.25 -10.24 16.84
C SER A 357 0.60 -11.37 16.28
N ILE A 358 1.73 -11.68 16.91
CA ILE A 358 2.62 -12.78 16.55
C ILE A 358 2.93 -13.56 17.82
N PRO A 359 2.52 -14.84 17.93
CA PRO A 359 2.90 -15.65 19.07
C PRO A 359 4.42 -15.73 19.22
N TRP A 360 4.93 -15.44 20.41
CA TRP A 360 6.36 -15.48 20.71
C TRP A 360 6.67 -16.41 21.89
N ALA A 361 7.51 -17.42 21.66
CA ALA A 361 7.89 -18.42 22.66
C ALA A 361 8.64 -17.86 23.90
N ARG A 362 9.31 -16.71 23.79
CA ARG A 362 10.06 -16.05 24.88
C ARG A 362 11.10 -16.94 25.58
N ASN A 363 11.66 -17.91 24.86
CA ASN A 363 12.57 -18.95 25.37
C ASN A 363 14.02 -18.50 25.56
N ARG A 364 14.40 -17.29 25.13
CA ARG A 364 15.74 -16.72 25.33
C ARG A 364 15.73 -15.49 26.22
N TRP A 365 16.91 -15.07 26.66
CA TRP A 365 17.09 -13.74 27.23
C TRP A 365 16.82 -12.67 26.16
N ALA A 366 16.12 -11.60 26.55
CA ALA A 366 15.75 -10.48 25.71
C ALA A 366 15.67 -9.22 26.58
N LEU A 367 15.97 -8.05 26.04
CA LEU A 367 15.85 -6.78 26.79
C LEU A 367 14.38 -6.46 27.11
N ASN A 368 13.46 -6.82 26.22
CA ASN A 368 12.03 -6.70 26.43
C ASN A 368 11.34 -8.04 26.22
N LYS A 369 10.64 -8.56 27.24
CA LYS A 369 9.79 -9.76 27.13
C LYS A 369 8.29 -9.48 27.12
N GLN A 370 7.91 -8.21 27.29
CA GLN A 370 6.51 -7.81 27.40
C GLN A 370 5.89 -7.74 26.01
N ALA A 371 4.66 -8.27 25.89
CA ALA A 371 3.83 -7.99 24.72
C ALA A 371 3.46 -6.49 24.70
N PRO A 372 3.30 -5.88 23.51
CA PRO A 372 2.76 -4.53 23.43
C PRO A 372 1.33 -4.48 24.00
N SER A 373 1.01 -3.38 24.69
CA SER A 373 -0.32 -3.10 25.20
C SER A 373 -0.91 -1.85 24.54
N GLY A 374 -2.22 -1.67 24.68
CA GLY A 374 -2.96 -0.57 24.07
C GLY A 374 -4.44 -0.92 23.95
N LYS A 375 -5.16 -0.14 23.15
CA LYS A 375 -6.55 -0.44 22.81
C LYS A 375 -6.74 -0.46 21.30
N MET A 376 -7.67 -1.31 20.87
CA MET A 376 -8.14 -1.40 19.51
C MET A 376 -9.59 -0.89 19.45
N LEU A 377 -9.83 0.02 18.52
CA LEU A 377 -11.14 0.48 18.10
C LEU A 377 -11.43 -0.13 16.72
N THR A 378 -12.41 -1.01 16.65
CA THR A 378 -12.82 -1.67 15.42
C THR A 378 -14.13 -1.07 14.93
N PHE A 379 -14.14 -0.46 13.76
CA PHE A 379 -15.36 -0.03 13.08
C PHE A 379 -15.86 -1.15 12.18
N THR A 380 -17.16 -1.45 12.24
CA THR A 380 -17.82 -2.33 11.27
C THR A 380 -18.48 -1.46 10.21
N LEU A 381 -18.11 -1.65 8.95
CA LEU A 381 -18.68 -0.96 7.81
C LEU A 381 -19.31 -1.97 6.84
N ARG A 382 -20.51 -1.69 6.37
CA ARG A 382 -21.26 -2.54 5.43
C ARG A 382 -21.24 -1.97 4.04
N GLY A 383 -21.04 -2.83 3.03
CA GLY A 383 -21.12 -2.41 1.64
C GLY A 383 -22.52 -1.95 1.25
N THR A 384 -22.62 -1.24 0.14
CA THR A 384 -23.91 -0.78 -0.42
C THR A 384 -24.18 -1.47 -1.74
N ASN A 385 -25.43 -1.41 -2.24
CA ASN A 385 -25.82 -1.90 -3.56
C ASN A 385 -25.43 -3.38 -3.78
N GLU A 386 -24.61 -3.67 -4.81
CA GLU A 386 -24.14 -5.03 -5.13
C GLU A 386 -23.27 -5.68 -4.05
N HIS A 387 -22.78 -4.92 -3.06
CA HIS A 387 -21.91 -5.41 -1.99
C HIS A 387 -22.51 -5.32 -0.59
N LYS A 388 -23.85 -5.26 -0.48
CA LYS A 388 -24.56 -5.24 0.81
C LYS A 388 -24.25 -6.41 1.76
N ASP A 389 -23.78 -7.52 1.20
CA ASP A 389 -23.39 -8.74 1.93
C ASP A 389 -21.88 -8.77 2.26
N LEU A 390 -21.16 -7.68 2.01
CA LEU A 390 -19.76 -7.53 2.39
C LEU A 390 -19.64 -6.64 3.63
N ILE A 391 -18.78 -7.05 4.56
CA ILE A 391 -18.47 -6.30 5.77
C ILE A 391 -16.98 -6.03 5.81
N ILE A 392 -16.60 -4.77 6.07
CA ILE A 392 -15.24 -4.39 6.42
C ILE A 392 -15.18 -4.13 7.92
N LYS A 393 -14.25 -4.79 8.61
CA LYS A 393 -13.82 -4.45 9.96
C LYS A 393 -12.55 -3.64 9.87
N LEU A 394 -12.64 -2.34 10.14
CA LEU A 394 -11.51 -1.42 10.14
C LEU A 394 -10.95 -1.29 11.56
N ASN A 395 -9.73 -1.76 11.77
CA ASN A 395 -9.09 -1.78 13.08
C ASN A 395 -8.14 -0.60 13.23
N ILE A 396 -8.31 0.17 14.30
CA ILE A 396 -7.43 1.27 14.67
C ILE A 396 -6.87 0.99 16.06
N VAL A 397 -5.56 0.90 16.19
CA VAL A 397 -4.87 0.67 17.46
C VAL A 397 -4.08 1.90 17.84
N VAL A 398 -4.13 2.29 19.12
CA VAL A 398 -3.13 3.18 19.71
C VAL A 398 -2.45 2.42 20.84
N TYR A 399 -1.12 2.40 20.80
CA TYR A 399 -0.30 1.68 21.77
C TYR A 399 -0.14 2.48 23.06
N ASP A 400 -0.10 1.78 24.18
CA ASP A 400 0.37 2.37 25.42
C ASP A 400 1.86 2.70 25.30
N LYS A 401 2.34 3.67 26.09
CA LYS A 401 3.77 3.99 26.27
C LYS A 401 4.55 4.48 25.02
N ILE A 402 3.98 4.41 23.81
CA ILE A 402 4.60 4.91 22.57
C ILE A 402 3.59 5.69 21.71
N PRO A 403 4.01 6.73 20.98
CA PRO A 403 3.14 7.55 20.13
C PRO A 403 2.89 6.91 18.76
N VAL A 404 2.25 5.73 18.74
CA VAL A 404 2.04 4.94 17.52
C VAL A 404 0.56 4.65 17.30
N ILE A 405 0.07 4.95 16.10
CA ILE A 405 -1.24 4.53 15.61
C ILE A 405 -1.03 3.40 14.60
N ARG A 406 -1.75 2.29 14.71
CA ARG A 406 -1.78 1.23 13.69
C ARG A 406 -3.15 1.13 13.04
N LYS A 407 -3.18 0.88 11.73
CA LYS A 407 -4.39 0.56 10.99
C LYS A 407 -4.23 -0.73 10.20
N ASP A 408 -5.31 -1.50 10.14
CA ASP A 408 -5.49 -2.68 9.29
C ASP A 408 -6.99 -2.89 9.03
N PHE A 409 -7.36 -3.70 8.04
CA PHE A 409 -8.74 -4.12 7.85
C PHE A 409 -8.89 -5.62 7.58
N GLU A 410 -10.07 -6.14 7.90
CA GLU A 410 -10.56 -7.44 7.43
C GLU A 410 -11.83 -7.21 6.58
N ILE A 411 -11.90 -7.80 5.38
CA ILE A 411 -13.15 -7.90 4.61
C ILE A 411 -13.72 -9.31 4.73
N VAL A 412 -15.00 -9.40 5.08
CA VAL A 412 -15.76 -10.66 5.23
C VAL A 412 -16.78 -10.75 4.12
N ASN A 413 -16.70 -11.83 3.33
CA ASN A 413 -17.66 -12.11 2.26
C ASN A 413 -18.81 -12.96 2.81
N GLN A 414 -19.95 -12.33 3.11
CA GLN A 414 -21.18 -13.04 3.54
C GLN A 414 -22.12 -13.33 2.36
N SER A 415 -21.70 -13.02 1.12
CA SER A 415 -22.48 -13.32 -0.06
C SER A 415 -22.39 -14.81 -0.43
N SER A 416 -23.23 -15.25 -1.36
CA SER A 416 -23.20 -16.62 -1.89
C SER A 416 -22.18 -16.84 -3.00
N ARG A 417 -21.45 -15.79 -3.41
CA ARG A 417 -20.51 -15.83 -4.55
C ARG A 417 -19.11 -15.41 -4.11
N PRO A 418 -18.05 -15.95 -4.74
CA PRO A 418 -16.71 -15.41 -4.52
C PRO A 418 -16.64 -13.97 -5.03
N ILE A 419 -15.79 -13.17 -4.40
CA ILE A 419 -15.39 -11.83 -4.85
C ILE A 419 -13.88 -11.80 -5.06
N ASN A 420 -13.39 -10.94 -5.94
CA ASN A 420 -11.97 -10.70 -6.10
C ASN A 420 -11.58 -9.34 -5.54
N ILE A 421 -10.60 -9.30 -4.64
CA ILE A 421 -9.98 -8.05 -4.18
C ILE A 421 -8.80 -7.77 -5.11
N ASP A 422 -9.01 -6.90 -6.09
CA ASP A 422 -8.00 -6.59 -7.11
C ASP A 422 -6.86 -5.74 -6.55
N HIS A 423 -7.19 -4.75 -5.72
CA HIS A 423 -6.28 -3.77 -5.13
C HIS A 423 -6.90 -3.11 -3.90
N PHE A 424 -6.10 -2.50 -3.03
CA PHE A 424 -6.60 -1.64 -1.95
C PHE A 424 -5.63 -0.50 -1.62
N CYS A 425 -6.15 0.58 -1.06
CA CYS A 425 -5.40 1.64 -0.39
C CYS A 425 -5.83 1.65 1.08
N LEU A 426 -4.90 1.37 2.00
CA LEU A 426 -5.18 1.21 3.43
C LEU A 426 -5.26 2.55 4.18
N GLU A 427 -4.42 3.52 3.79
CA GLU A 427 -4.47 4.89 4.29
C GLU A 427 -4.53 5.86 3.11
N GLN A 428 -5.45 6.82 3.17
CA GLN A 428 -5.46 7.99 2.29
C GLN A 428 -5.74 9.24 3.13
N LEU A 429 -4.69 10.00 3.46
CA LEU A 429 -4.76 11.11 4.42
C LEU A 429 -4.20 12.41 3.83
N ALA A 430 -4.97 13.50 3.94
CA ALA A 430 -4.57 14.81 3.43
C ALA A 430 -3.85 15.62 4.51
N PHE A 431 -2.51 15.56 4.50
CA PHE A 431 -1.67 16.25 5.48
C PHE A 431 -1.51 17.74 5.16
N ALA A 432 -1.36 18.54 6.22
CA ALA A 432 -0.89 19.91 6.11
C ALA A 432 0.51 19.95 5.49
N GLU A 433 0.76 20.96 4.64
CA GLU A 433 2.05 21.10 3.98
C GLU A 433 3.11 21.60 4.98
N PRO A 434 4.29 20.97 5.06
CA PRO A 434 5.38 21.43 5.94
C PRO A 434 6.08 22.67 5.39
N GLU A 435 5.94 22.92 4.10
CA GLU A 435 6.41 24.12 3.40
C GLU A 435 5.51 24.42 2.20
N SER A 436 5.43 25.69 1.79
CA SER A 436 4.59 26.17 0.68
C SER A 436 5.46 26.70 -0.47
N PRO A 437 6.03 25.85 -1.33
CA PRO A 437 6.86 26.27 -2.46
C PRO A 437 6.01 26.80 -3.61
N GLY A 438 6.44 27.88 -4.30
CA GLY A 438 5.73 28.40 -5.48
C GLY A 438 5.95 27.58 -6.76
N GLY A 439 7.12 26.94 -6.88
CA GLY A 439 7.52 26.07 -7.98
C GLY A 439 8.76 25.26 -7.59
N GLY A 440 9.34 24.51 -8.52
CA GLY A 440 10.51 23.64 -8.26
C GLY A 440 10.19 22.16 -8.48
N ASN A 441 11.14 21.29 -8.14
CA ASN A 441 10.96 19.84 -8.22
C ASN A 441 10.24 19.33 -6.95
N PRO A 442 9.02 18.76 -7.06
CA PRO A 442 8.29 18.17 -5.92
C PRO A 442 9.08 17.12 -5.13
N ASP A 443 9.98 16.36 -5.77
CA ASP A 443 10.79 15.33 -5.09
C ASP A 443 11.77 15.92 -4.05
N LYS A 444 11.97 17.24 -4.06
CA LYS A 444 12.84 17.95 -3.12
C LYS A 444 12.05 18.66 -2.02
N PHE A 445 10.73 18.66 -2.09
CA PHE A 445 9.91 19.32 -1.09
C PHE A 445 9.94 18.53 0.21
N ARG A 446 9.82 19.23 1.34
CA ARG A 446 9.67 18.59 2.64
C ARG A 446 8.37 17.79 2.66
N LEU A 447 8.45 16.59 3.21
CA LEU A 447 7.29 15.78 3.57
C LEU A 447 6.89 16.08 5.03
N PRO A 448 5.62 15.86 5.41
CA PRO A 448 5.18 16.00 6.80
C PRO A 448 6.08 15.24 7.79
N ASN A 449 6.23 15.77 9.01
CA ASN A 449 7.18 15.22 10.00
C ASN A 449 6.63 13.96 10.70
N ILE A 450 6.54 12.88 9.95
CA ILE A 450 5.98 11.59 10.37
C ILE A 450 6.85 10.45 9.82
N HIS A 451 6.95 9.35 10.57
CA HIS A 451 7.41 8.06 10.04
C HIS A 451 6.20 7.18 9.74
N VAL A 452 6.22 6.52 8.59
CA VAL A 452 5.20 5.57 8.16
C VAL A 452 5.92 4.26 7.88
N GLU A 453 5.41 3.17 8.44
CA GLU A 453 6.00 1.85 8.24
C GLU A 453 4.87 0.83 8.06
N SER A 454 5.02 -0.12 7.16
CA SER A 454 4.10 -1.26 7.03
C SER A 454 4.79 -2.58 7.36
N ASP A 455 4.02 -3.57 7.77
CA ASP A 455 4.53 -4.94 7.87
C ASP A 455 4.61 -5.65 6.50
N TYR A 456 4.59 -4.92 5.38
CA TYR A 456 4.71 -5.42 4.00
C TYR A 456 5.96 -4.85 3.31
N ALA A 457 7.14 -5.21 3.82
CA ALA A 457 8.44 -4.77 3.33
C ALA A 457 9.12 -5.81 2.42
N CYS A 458 9.56 -5.39 1.23
CA CYS A 458 10.17 -6.25 0.21
C CYS A 458 11.23 -5.48 -0.60
N GLY A 459 12.47 -5.43 -0.11
CA GLY A 459 13.52 -4.58 -0.70
C GLY A 459 14.77 -5.30 -1.12
N GLY A 460 15.06 -6.50 -0.63
CA GLY A 460 16.39 -7.07 -0.81
C GLY A 460 17.51 -6.20 -0.26
N GLU A 461 17.24 -5.47 0.82
CA GLU A 461 18.16 -4.51 1.42
C GLU A 461 18.05 -4.50 2.94
N PHE A 462 19.11 -4.01 3.58
CA PHE A 462 19.23 -4.02 5.04
C PHE A 462 18.56 -2.82 5.72
N MET A 463 18.14 -1.81 4.95
CA MET A 463 17.59 -0.54 5.43
C MET A 463 16.08 -0.50 5.25
N GLU A 464 15.35 -0.13 6.30
CA GLU A 464 13.88 -0.05 6.29
C GLU A 464 13.33 0.74 5.09
N ARG A 465 13.82 1.98 4.89
CA ARG A 465 13.43 2.85 3.77
C ARG A 465 13.64 2.23 2.37
N GLU A 466 14.60 1.34 2.21
CA GLU A 466 14.86 0.66 0.92
C GLU A 466 13.99 -0.59 0.74
N THR A 467 13.40 -1.08 1.82
CA THR A 467 12.48 -2.21 1.85
C THR A 467 11.02 -1.83 1.86
N ASP A 468 10.67 -0.60 2.25
CA ASP A 468 9.30 -0.12 2.08
C ASP A 468 8.95 0.03 0.60
N ILE A 469 7.78 -0.50 0.26
CA ILE A 469 7.20 -0.49 -1.07
C ILE A 469 5.75 0.01 -1.05
N THR A 470 5.28 0.48 0.10
CA THR A 470 3.86 0.79 0.34
C THR A 470 3.57 2.28 0.51
N GLU A 471 4.50 3.05 1.08
CA GLU A 471 4.35 4.49 1.33
C GLU A 471 4.45 5.29 0.03
N LYS A 472 3.46 6.13 -0.23
CA LYS A 472 3.45 7.05 -1.36
C LYS A 472 2.96 8.41 -0.90
N TRP A 473 3.73 9.45 -1.21
CA TRP A 473 3.28 10.83 -1.06
C TRP A 473 2.90 11.38 -2.43
N VAL A 474 1.61 11.63 -2.63
CA VAL A 474 1.06 12.05 -3.93
C VAL A 474 0.48 13.46 -3.86
N SER A 475 0.34 14.09 -5.03
CA SER A 475 -0.30 15.40 -5.16
C SER A 475 -1.78 15.35 -4.75
N ASP A 476 -2.32 16.46 -4.26
CA ASP A 476 -3.78 16.65 -4.10
C ASP A 476 -4.32 17.64 -5.15
N PRO A 477 -4.85 17.17 -6.29
CA PRO A 477 -5.46 18.04 -7.29
C PRO A 477 -6.70 18.79 -6.80
N LEU A 478 -7.30 18.38 -5.67
CA LEU A 478 -8.44 19.07 -5.07
C LEU A 478 -7.98 20.20 -4.13
N TYR A 479 -6.69 20.26 -3.77
CA TYR A 479 -6.10 21.35 -3.01
C TYR A 479 -5.68 22.50 -3.93
N THR A 480 -6.67 23.27 -4.38
CA THR A 480 -6.47 24.31 -5.40
C THR A 480 -5.88 25.61 -4.86
N SER A 481 -5.90 25.82 -3.54
CA SER A 481 -5.33 27.00 -2.86
C SER A 481 -3.84 26.88 -2.55
N GLN A 482 -3.19 25.78 -2.94
CA GLN A 482 -1.75 25.61 -2.76
C GLN A 482 -0.96 26.68 -3.51
N ARG A 483 0.16 27.13 -2.91
CA ARG A 483 1.05 28.10 -3.55
C ARG A 483 1.78 27.51 -4.77
N ASN A 484 1.94 26.19 -4.82
CA ASN A 484 2.60 25.51 -5.93
C ASN A 484 1.76 25.61 -7.20
N TYR A 485 2.16 26.45 -8.16
CA TYR A 485 1.37 26.71 -9.36
C TYR A 485 1.00 25.45 -10.18
N PRO A 486 1.88 24.43 -10.33
CA PRO A 486 1.54 23.18 -11.00
C PRO A 486 0.57 22.26 -10.24
N MET A 487 0.21 22.61 -9.00
CA MET A 487 -0.59 21.80 -8.11
C MET A 487 0.01 20.43 -7.71
N ALA A 488 1.34 20.37 -7.63
CA ALA A 488 2.11 19.14 -7.52
C ALA A 488 2.70 18.87 -6.12
N THR A 489 2.26 19.59 -5.08
CA THR A 489 2.78 19.39 -3.71
C THR A 489 2.41 17.99 -3.20
N PRO A 490 3.37 17.15 -2.79
CA PRO A 490 3.09 15.81 -2.28
C PRO A 490 2.56 15.91 -0.85
N CYS A 491 1.24 15.84 -0.69
CA CYS A 491 0.56 16.12 0.57
C CYS A 491 -0.65 15.19 0.85
N ILE A 492 -0.85 14.17 0.02
CA ILE A 492 -1.67 13.01 0.36
C ILE A 492 -0.72 11.87 0.69
N LEU A 493 -0.84 11.32 1.90
CA LEU A 493 -0.26 10.03 2.22
C LEU A 493 -1.18 8.94 1.66
N GLU A 494 -0.67 8.12 0.77
CA GLU A 494 -1.29 6.88 0.32
C GLU A 494 -0.45 5.69 0.77
N VAL A 495 -1.07 4.70 1.40
CA VAL A 495 -0.41 3.44 1.76
C VAL A 495 -1.12 2.29 1.09
N SER A 496 -0.48 1.68 0.09
CA SER A 496 -1.08 0.65 -0.78
C SER A 496 -0.03 -0.34 -1.25
N PRO A 497 -0.38 -1.61 -1.54
CA PRO A 497 0.57 -2.51 -2.18
C PRO A 497 0.91 -1.95 -3.58
N PRO A 498 2.16 -2.15 -4.05
CA PRO A 498 2.56 -1.70 -5.39
C PRO A 498 1.89 -2.54 -6.49
N LEU A 499 1.50 -3.79 -6.17
CA LEU A 499 0.86 -4.75 -7.05
C LEU A 499 -0.10 -5.63 -6.23
N GLY A 500 -1.21 -6.04 -6.84
CA GLY A 500 -2.18 -6.93 -6.20
C GLY A 500 -3.02 -6.28 -5.10
N PRO A 501 -3.66 -7.08 -4.23
CA PRO A 501 -3.35 -8.50 -3.97
C PRO A 501 -3.94 -9.48 -4.99
N ASP A 502 -4.88 -9.04 -5.84
CA ASP A 502 -5.64 -9.88 -6.77
C ASP A 502 -6.10 -11.21 -6.12
N TYR A 503 -6.81 -11.10 -5.00
CA TYR A 503 -7.12 -12.23 -4.13
C TYR A 503 -8.60 -12.61 -4.17
N THR A 504 -8.93 -13.87 -4.46
CA THR A 504 -10.30 -14.38 -4.45
C THR A 504 -10.75 -14.77 -3.04
N VAL A 505 -11.74 -14.04 -2.50
CA VAL A 505 -12.38 -14.33 -1.22
C VAL A 505 -13.62 -15.19 -1.44
N GLN A 506 -13.54 -16.45 -1.02
CA GLN A 506 -14.65 -17.41 -1.12
C GLN A 506 -15.83 -17.03 -0.20
N PRO A 507 -17.05 -17.52 -0.48
CA PRO A 507 -18.20 -17.34 0.41
C PRO A 507 -17.90 -17.74 1.86
N ASN A 508 -18.30 -16.91 2.81
CA ASN A 508 -18.06 -17.05 4.26
C ASN A 508 -16.58 -17.10 4.66
N LYS A 509 -15.68 -16.56 3.82
CA LYS A 509 -14.26 -16.36 4.15
C LYS A 509 -13.96 -14.88 4.26
N SER A 510 -12.75 -14.59 4.74
CA SER A 510 -12.26 -13.23 4.88
C SER A 510 -10.87 -13.05 4.26
N PHE A 511 -10.55 -11.79 4.02
CA PHE A 511 -9.23 -11.31 3.61
C PHE A 511 -8.79 -10.21 4.56
N GLY A 512 -7.52 -10.24 4.97
CA GLY A 512 -6.91 -9.21 5.81
C GLY A 512 -5.86 -8.42 5.04
N SER A 513 -5.79 -7.11 5.28
CA SER A 513 -4.70 -6.27 4.77
C SER A 513 -3.39 -6.51 5.54
N PHE A 514 -2.29 -5.93 5.04
CA PHE A 514 -1.13 -5.66 5.89
C PHE A 514 -1.48 -4.59 6.94
N LYS A 515 -0.59 -4.38 7.91
CA LYS A 515 -0.70 -3.34 8.95
C LYS A 515 0.18 -2.16 8.60
N THR A 516 -0.35 -0.95 8.79
CA THR A 516 0.41 0.30 8.70
C THR A 516 0.52 0.96 10.06
N TYR A 517 1.69 1.53 10.36
CA TYR A 517 2.03 2.20 11.59
C TYR A 517 2.35 3.67 11.27
N LEU A 518 1.57 4.59 11.85
CA LEU A 518 1.76 6.03 11.75
C LEU A 518 2.44 6.54 13.02
N MET A 519 3.54 7.25 12.85
CA MET A 519 4.45 7.65 13.93
C MET A 519 4.79 9.14 13.83
N PRO A 520 3.91 10.05 14.29
CA PRO A 520 4.19 11.49 14.28
C PRO A 520 5.43 11.81 15.11
N PHE A 521 6.45 12.40 14.50
CA PHE A 521 7.67 12.74 15.22
C PHE A 521 7.47 13.97 16.11
N ASP A 522 8.11 13.98 17.26
CA ASP A 522 8.08 15.10 18.21
C ASP A 522 9.22 16.11 18.01
N SER A 523 10.10 15.86 17.03
CA SER A 523 11.27 16.67 16.73
C SER A 523 11.73 16.46 15.29
N ASP A 524 12.50 17.39 14.75
CA ASP A 524 13.24 17.24 13.49
C ASP A 524 14.66 16.69 13.68
N ASP A 525 15.13 16.61 14.93
CA ASP A 525 16.47 16.12 15.25
C ASP A 525 16.65 14.64 14.87
N ARG A 526 17.78 14.34 14.22
CA ARG A 526 18.09 12.99 13.70
C ARG A 526 18.19 11.95 14.82
N GLU A 527 18.84 12.26 15.94
CA GLU A 527 18.99 11.32 17.05
C GLU A 527 17.62 11.06 17.67
N ARG A 528 16.82 12.11 17.89
CA ARG A 528 15.49 11.97 18.47
C ARG A 528 14.55 11.13 17.60
N LYS A 529 14.55 11.32 16.27
CA LYS A 529 13.84 10.45 15.33
C LYS A 529 14.34 9.00 15.36
N GLY A 530 15.66 8.82 15.49
CA GLY A 530 16.29 7.52 15.63
C GLY A 530 15.86 6.77 16.89
N LEU A 531 15.92 7.43 18.05
CA LEU A 531 15.45 6.90 19.33
C LEU A 531 13.95 6.56 19.30
N PHE A 532 13.15 7.37 18.62
CA PHE A 532 11.74 7.07 18.38
C PHE A 532 11.58 5.73 17.66
N LYS A 533 12.19 5.57 16.47
CA LYS A 533 12.08 4.33 15.67
C LYS A 533 12.60 3.11 16.42
N ARG A 534 13.66 3.26 17.21
CA ARG A 534 14.17 2.21 18.09
C ARG A 534 13.17 1.82 19.17
N ARG A 535 12.52 2.80 19.80
CA ARG A 535 11.51 2.56 20.85
C ARG A 535 10.25 1.90 20.28
N PHE A 536 9.87 2.21 19.05
CA PHE A 536 8.82 1.51 18.32
C PHE A 536 9.14 0.02 18.17
N HIS A 537 10.27 -0.32 17.54
CA HIS A 537 10.67 -1.72 17.35
C HIS A 537 10.86 -2.47 18.68
N TYR A 538 11.45 -1.82 19.69
CA TYR A 538 11.61 -2.38 21.03
C TYR A 538 10.28 -2.84 21.64
N SER A 539 9.19 -2.13 21.34
CA SER A 539 7.88 -2.33 21.94
C SER A 539 6.99 -3.24 21.10
N VAL A 540 6.98 -3.04 19.78
CA VAL A 540 6.08 -3.73 18.84
C VAL A 540 6.67 -5.04 18.29
N ALA A 541 8.00 -5.12 18.20
CA ALA A 541 8.75 -6.32 17.81
C ALA A 541 9.76 -6.72 18.90
N PRO A 542 9.33 -7.02 20.15
CA PRO A 542 10.22 -7.23 21.30
C PRO A 542 11.18 -8.41 21.12
N TRP A 543 10.86 -9.37 20.26
CA TRP A 543 11.76 -10.47 19.89
C TRP A 543 13.06 -10.00 19.22
N ALA A 544 13.08 -8.83 18.57
CA ALA A 544 14.30 -8.21 18.03
C ALA A 544 15.26 -7.71 19.13
N THR A 545 14.90 -7.93 20.40
CA THR A 545 15.76 -7.69 21.55
C THR A 545 16.43 -8.95 22.11
N GLU A 546 16.09 -10.14 21.59
CA GLU A 546 16.89 -11.35 21.81
C GLU A 546 18.28 -11.15 21.18
N ASN A 547 19.36 -11.46 21.91
CA ASN A 547 20.71 -11.22 21.42
C ASN A 547 21.72 -12.29 21.89
N PRO A 548 21.59 -13.55 21.39
CA PRO A 548 22.53 -14.61 21.72
C PRO A 548 23.92 -14.32 21.14
N ILE A 549 24.95 -14.83 21.82
CA ILE A 549 26.32 -14.86 21.30
C ILE A 549 26.50 -16.16 20.50
N PHE A 550 26.78 -16.05 19.21
CA PHE A 550 26.85 -17.21 18.31
C PHE A 550 28.12 -17.25 17.45
N MET A 551 28.57 -18.45 17.11
CA MET A 551 29.70 -18.70 16.22
C MET A 551 29.22 -19.26 14.88
N HIS A 552 29.80 -18.81 13.76
CA HIS A 552 29.56 -19.43 12.45
C HIS A 552 30.60 -20.53 12.20
N LEU A 553 30.14 -21.65 11.64
CA LEU A 553 30.98 -22.78 11.29
C LEU A 553 30.78 -23.17 9.83
N THR A 554 31.86 -23.23 9.08
CA THR A 554 31.89 -23.54 7.62
C THR A 554 32.16 -25.03 7.35
N SER A 555 31.79 -25.91 8.28
CA SER A 555 31.93 -27.36 8.15
C SER A 555 30.70 -28.08 8.67
N SER A 556 30.30 -29.14 7.96
CA SER A 556 29.21 -30.05 8.33
C SER A 556 29.72 -31.42 8.84
N ASP A 557 31.03 -31.54 9.08
CA ASP A 557 31.64 -32.74 9.67
C ASP A 557 31.26 -32.87 11.16
N PRO A 558 30.64 -33.99 11.59
CA PRO A 558 30.25 -34.20 12.99
C PRO A 558 31.37 -34.01 14.01
N SER A 559 32.60 -34.41 13.70
CA SER A 559 33.74 -34.28 14.60
C SER A 559 34.15 -32.82 14.80
N VAL A 560 34.13 -32.04 13.72
CA VAL A 560 34.42 -30.59 13.75
C VAL A 560 33.31 -29.85 14.48
N ILE A 561 32.04 -30.20 14.25
CA ILE A 561 30.90 -29.60 14.95
C ILE A 561 30.98 -29.89 16.46
N ARG A 562 31.33 -31.10 16.88
CA ARG A 562 31.49 -31.43 18.31
C ARG A 562 32.62 -30.61 18.95
N THR A 563 33.77 -30.50 18.29
CA THR A 563 34.88 -29.65 18.74
C THR A 563 34.44 -28.19 18.87
N ALA A 564 33.71 -27.66 17.89
CA ALA A 564 33.16 -26.31 17.91
C ALA A 564 32.19 -26.10 19.10
N ILE A 565 31.33 -27.08 19.37
CA ILE A 565 30.41 -27.05 20.53
C ILE A 565 31.20 -27.01 21.85
N ASP A 566 32.20 -27.87 22.01
CA ASP A 566 33.00 -27.90 23.23
C ASP A 566 33.75 -26.58 23.45
N GLN A 567 34.37 -26.03 22.41
CA GLN A 567 35.02 -24.71 22.47
C GLN A 567 34.03 -23.59 22.80
N CYS A 568 32.83 -23.61 22.21
CA CYS A 568 31.78 -22.64 22.52
C CYS A 568 31.35 -22.71 23.99
N ALA A 569 31.20 -23.91 24.52
CA ALA A 569 30.84 -24.13 25.93
C ALA A 569 31.93 -23.64 26.89
N GLU A 570 33.21 -23.84 26.54
CA GLU A 570 34.35 -23.37 27.34
C GLU A 570 34.52 -21.84 27.31
N THR A 571 34.08 -21.18 26.24
CA THR A 571 34.29 -19.75 26.00
C THR A 571 33.04 -18.88 26.20
N GLY A 572 31.91 -19.48 26.57
CA GLY A 572 30.67 -18.78 26.91
C GLY A 572 29.80 -18.37 25.73
N TYR A 573 29.99 -18.97 24.55
CA TYR A 573 29.04 -18.84 23.44
C TYR A 573 27.73 -19.57 23.77
N GLU A 574 26.64 -19.12 23.17
CA GLU A 574 25.30 -19.67 23.41
C GLU A 574 24.85 -20.56 22.23
N MET A 575 25.48 -20.41 21.05
CA MET A 575 25.01 -21.04 19.82
C MET A 575 26.10 -21.23 18.76
N VAL A 576 25.96 -22.29 17.96
CA VAL A 576 26.74 -22.51 16.73
C VAL A 576 25.81 -22.55 15.52
N ILE A 577 26.08 -21.70 14.52
CA ILE A 577 25.39 -21.69 13.23
C ILE A 577 26.26 -22.43 12.22
N ILE A 578 25.75 -23.53 11.69
CA ILE A 578 26.40 -24.25 10.59
C ILE A 578 26.09 -23.47 9.31
N SER A 579 27.05 -22.65 8.90
CA SER A 579 26.90 -21.47 8.05
C SER A 579 27.11 -21.75 6.57
N PHE A 580 26.93 -20.72 5.73
CA PHE A 580 27.29 -20.72 4.30
C PHE A 580 28.65 -21.39 4.03
N GLY A 581 28.68 -22.23 2.99
CA GLY A 581 29.87 -22.99 2.58
C GLY A 581 30.14 -24.27 3.39
N SER A 582 29.37 -24.58 4.43
CA SER A 582 29.53 -25.81 5.23
C SER A 582 29.12 -27.11 4.54
N GLY A 583 28.29 -27.01 3.51
CA GLY A 583 27.65 -28.17 2.86
C GLY A 583 26.49 -28.78 3.64
N LEU A 584 26.04 -28.16 4.74
CA LEU A 584 24.77 -28.55 5.37
C LEU A 584 23.62 -28.34 4.40
N ASN A 585 22.73 -29.33 4.30
CA ASN A 585 21.50 -29.23 3.51
C ASN A 585 20.27 -29.44 4.41
N ALA A 586 19.54 -28.36 4.68
CA ALA A 586 18.29 -28.39 5.45
C ALA A 586 17.08 -28.86 4.61
N GLU A 587 17.24 -28.93 3.28
CA GLU A 587 16.22 -29.45 2.36
C GLU A 587 16.26 -30.98 2.24
N ASP A 588 17.35 -31.63 2.68
CA ASP A 588 17.45 -33.09 2.76
C ASP A 588 16.77 -33.60 4.04
N VAL A 589 15.53 -34.04 3.89
CA VAL A 589 14.70 -34.60 4.97
C VAL A 589 14.81 -36.13 5.09
N SER A 590 15.85 -36.74 4.53
CA SER A 590 16.10 -38.18 4.71
C SER A 590 16.36 -38.53 6.19
N GLU A 591 15.96 -39.74 6.61
CA GLU A 591 16.14 -40.19 7.99
C GLU A 591 17.60 -40.12 8.44
N ALA A 592 18.54 -40.45 7.55
CA ALA A 592 19.97 -40.39 7.83
C ALA A 592 20.44 -38.95 8.13
N ASN A 593 20.03 -37.97 7.33
CA ASN A 593 20.41 -36.57 7.54
C ASN A 593 19.76 -35.99 8.81
N LEU A 594 18.47 -36.28 9.03
CA LEU A 594 17.74 -35.87 10.22
C LEU A 594 18.35 -36.48 11.49
N ALA A 595 18.68 -37.77 11.49
CA ALA A 595 19.31 -38.44 12.62
C ALA A 595 20.71 -37.87 12.91
N LYS A 596 21.51 -37.60 11.87
CA LYS A 596 22.83 -36.97 12.00
C LYS A 596 22.74 -35.64 12.74
N TYR A 597 21.90 -34.71 12.27
CA TYR A 597 21.81 -33.38 12.88
C TYR A 597 21.07 -33.39 14.21
N LYS A 598 20.08 -34.27 14.40
CA LYS A 598 19.47 -34.49 15.72
C LYS A 598 20.51 -34.90 16.76
N ALA A 599 21.40 -35.85 16.45
CA ALA A 599 22.45 -36.28 17.37
C ALA A 599 23.43 -35.15 17.72
N LEU A 600 23.69 -34.24 16.79
CA LEU A 600 24.52 -33.05 17.02
C LEU A 600 23.79 -32.00 17.86
N VAL A 601 22.51 -31.75 17.59
CA VAL A 601 21.66 -30.87 18.41
C VAL A 601 21.55 -31.38 19.84
N ASP A 602 21.34 -32.67 20.04
CA ASP A 602 21.28 -33.28 21.37
C ASP A 602 22.63 -33.18 22.11
N TYR A 603 23.75 -33.32 21.39
CA TYR A 603 25.08 -33.07 21.97
C TYR A 603 25.27 -31.60 22.36
N GLY A 604 24.93 -30.65 21.47
CA GLY A 604 24.94 -29.22 21.78
C GLY A 604 24.11 -28.90 23.03
N ARG A 605 22.89 -29.43 23.10
CA ARG A 605 22.01 -29.27 24.26
C ARG A 605 22.64 -29.80 25.56
N SER A 606 23.35 -30.93 25.51
CA SER A 606 24.07 -31.47 26.68
C SER A 606 25.18 -30.54 27.21
N LYS A 607 25.62 -29.58 26.38
CA LYS A 607 26.63 -28.55 26.69
C LYS A 607 26.03 -27.15 26.82
N ASN A 608 24.70 -27.03 26.80
CA ASN A 608 23.98 -25.75 26.79
C ASN A 608 24.30 -24.85 25.57
N ILE A 609 24.58 -25.48 24.41
CA ILE A 609 24.85 -24.81 23.14
C ILE A 609 23.71 -25.11 22.16
N GLU A 610 23.04 -24.07 21.66
CA GLU A 610 22.06 -24.20 20.60
C GLU A 610 22.73 -24.40 19.23
N LEU A 611 22.08 -25.14 18.33
CA LEU A 611 22.52 -25.24 16.94
C LEU A 611 21.55 -24.55 16.00
N GLY A 612 22.11 -23.91 14.98
CA GLY A 612 21.38 -23.37 13.86
C GLY A 612 21.98 -23.78 12.52
N CYS A 613 21.26 -23.44 11.45
CA CYS A 613 21.70 -23.69 10.09
C CYS A 613 21.47 -22.49 9.18
N TYR A 614 22.25 -22.47 8.10
CA TYR A 614 22.10 -21.57 6.98
C TYR A 614 21.27 -22.20 5.86
N SER A 615 20.44 -21.40 5.18
CA SER A 615 19.87 -21.73 3.88
C SER A 615 19.86 -20.50 2.97
N LEU A 616 20.20 -20.72 1.69
CA LEU A 616 20.06 -19.74 0.63
C LEU A 616 18.75 -19.99 -0.11
N LEU A 617 17.80 -19.05 -0.04
CA LEU A 617 16.49 -19.15 -0.68
C LEU A 617 16.54 -18.69 -2.14
N SER A 618 16.80 -17.39 -2.34
CA SER A 618 16.95 -16.71 -3.63
C SER A 618 18.41 -16.48 -3.99
N SER A 619 18.69 -15.88 -5.16
CA SER A 619 20.02 -15.76 -5.76
C SER A 619 20.65 -17.11 -6.15
N ARG A 620 19.82 -18.11 -6.43
CA ARG A 620 20.21 -19.39 -7.02
C ARG A 620 19.20 -19.82 -8.07
N TRP A 621 19.66 -20.59 -9.05
CA TRP A 621 18.81 -21.22 -10.04
C TRP A 621 18.50 -22.65 -9.62
N ILE A 622 17.23 -23.05 -9.70
CA ILE A 622 16.76 -24.41 -9.44
C ILE A 622 16.47 -25.11 -10.77
N SER A 623 15.52 -24.56 -11.53
CA SER A 623 15.19 -24.97 -12.89
C SER A 623 14.38 -23.87 -13.58
N ASP A 624 14.20 -23.95 -14.89
CA ASP A 624 13.45 -22.94 -15.66
C ASP A 624 11.95 -22.99 -15.34
N GLU A 625 11.44 -24.15 -14.93
CA GLU A 625 10.02 -24.38 -14.64
C GLU A 625 9.55 -23.66 -13.36
N VAL A 626 10.45 -23.45 -12.39
CA VAL A 626 10.11 -22.91 -11.07
C VAL A 626 10.71 -21.52 -10.79
N ASP A 627 11.60 -21.01 -11.66
CA ASP A 627 12.15 -19.65 -11.56
C ASP A 627 11.06 -18.60 -11.79
N VAL A 628 11.17 -17.44 -11.16
CA VAL A 628 10.26 -16.33 -11.42
C VAL A 628 10.37 -15.87 -12.89
N ILE A 629 9.23 -15.52 -13.48
CA ILE A 629 9.18 -15.04 -14.86
C ILE A 629 9.15 -13.51 -14.87
N ASN A 630 10.14 -12.91 -15.52
CA ASN A 630 10.21 -11.46 -15.64
C ASN A 630 9.08 -10.94 -16.53
N PRO A 631 8.20 -10.05 -16.01
CA PRO A 631 7.10 -9.54 -16.79
C PRO A 631 7.58 -8.80 -18.04
N LYS A 632 8.76 -8.17 -18.05
CA LYS A 632 9.26 -7.42 -19.22
C LYS A 632 9.77 -8.32 -20.34
N THR A 633 10.29 -9.51 -20.02
CA THR A 633 10.94 -10.40 -21.00
C THR A 633 10.14 -11.67 -21.29
N GLY A 634 9.17 -12.01 -20.44
CA GLY A 634 8.42 -13.26 -20.50
C GLY A 634 9.29 -14.50 -20.22
N LYS A 635 10.49 -14.33 -19.67
CA LYS A 635 11.47 -15.40 -19.40
C LYS A 635 12.09 -15.20 -18.02
N ARG A 636 12.76 -16.24 -17.51
CA ARG A 636 13.60 -16.11 -16.32
C ARG A 636 14.71 -15.07 -16.51
N GLY A 637 15.23 -14.55 -15.40
CA GLY A 637 16.35 -13.61 -15.39
C GLY A 637 15.94 -12.13 -15.35
N GLY A 638 16.89 -11.27 -14.99
CA GLY A 638 16.65 -9.83 -14.85
C GLY A 638 15.92 -9.44 -13.56
N MET A 639 15.91 -10.36 -12.60
CA MET A 639 15.49 -10.15 -11.22
C MET A 639 16.63 -9.54 -10.41
N ARG A 640 16.33 -9.04 -9.20
CA ARG A 640 17.28 -8.27 -8.38
C ARG A 640 18.65 -8.96 -8.22
N PHE A 641 18.67 -10.28 -8.09
CA PHE A 641 19.87 -11.10 -7.92
C PHE A 641 20.07 -12.14 -9.04
N GLY A 642 19.60 -11.83 -10.26
CA GLY A 642 19.75 -12.71 -11.43
C GLY A 642 18.61 -13.72 -11.54
N SER A 643 18.68 -14.82 -10.77
CA SER A 643 17.67 -15.90 -10.73
C SER A 643 17.10 -16.05 -9.32
N ALA A 644 15.81 -16.32 -9.24
CA ALA A 644 15.08 -16.47 -7.98
C ALA A 644 13.96 -17.51 -8.17
N PRO A 645 13.95 -18.65 -7.46
CA PRO A 645 12.81 -19.55 -7.53
C PRO A 645 11.55 -18.84 -7.03
N CYS A 646 10.44 -18.98 -7.76
CA CYS A 646 9.15 -18.47 -7.34
C CYS A 646 8.70 -19.21 -6.08
N LEU A 647 8.46 -18.47 -4.99
CA LEU A 647 8.03 -19.06 -3.72
C LEU A 647 6.62 -19.68 -3.79
N CYS A 648 5.88 -19.34 -4.85
CA CYS A 648 4.55 -19.85 -5.18
C CYS A 648 4.58 -20.95 -6.27
N SER A 649 5.76 -21.46 -6.63
CA SER A 649 5.88 -22.74 -7.35
C SER A 649 5.73 -23.92 -6.40
N ASP A 650 5.52 -25.13 -6.95
CA ASP A 650 5.50 -26.37 -6.15
C ASP A 650 6.81 -26.56 -5.38
N TRP A 651 7.96 -26.24 -6.01
CA TRP A 651 9.27 -26.27 -5.36
C TRP A 651 9.33 -25.32 -4.16
N GLY A 652 8.80 -24.10 -4.30
CA GLY A 652 8.78 -23.13 -3.21
C GLY A 652 8.02 -23.67 -1.99
N TYR A 653 6.84 -24.24 -2.21
CA TYR A 653 6.05 -24.84 -1.14
C TYR A 653 6.77 -26.03 -0.49
N GLU A 654 7.34 -26.93 -1.29
CA GLU A 654 8.10 -28.08 -0.81
C GLU A 654 9.34 -27.63 0.00
N TYR A 655 10.03 -26.59 -0.44
CA TYR A 655 11.16 -25.99 0.28
C TYR A 655 10.75 -25.60 1.70
N PHE A 656 9.67 -24.83 1.86
CA PHE A 656 9.23 -24.37 3.18
C PHE A 656 8.80 -25.53 4.09
N ASP A 657 8.16 -26.57 3.53
CA ASP A 657 7.75 -27.76 4.26
C ASP A 657 8.96 -28.60 4.71
N LYS A 658 9.99 -28.72 3.84
CA LYS A 658 11.26 -29.36 4.18
C LYS A 658 11.98 -28.62 5.30
N ILE A 659 12.07 -27.28 5.23
CA ILE A 659 12.65 -26.47 6.31
C ILE A 659 11.90 -26.69 7.62
N LYS A 660 10.56 -26.58 7.64
CA LYS A 660 9.77 -26.85 8.85
C LYS A 660 10.04 -28.25 9.40
N THR A 661 10.03 -29.26 8.54
CA THR A 661 10.30 -30.66 8.90
C THR A 661 11.70 -30.81 9.51
N PHE A 662 12.72 -30.22 8.90
CA PHE A 662 14.10 -30.27 9.37
C PHE A 662 14.21 -29.68 10.78
N PHE A 663 13.65 -28.49 11.02
CA PHE A 663 13.68 -27.85 12.33
C PHE A 663 12.90 -28.66 13.38
N GLN A 664 11.71 -29.15 13.06
CA GLN A 664 10.89 -29.96 13.96
C GLN A 664 11.57 -31.28 14.35
N LYS A 665 12.20 -31.96 13.39
CA LYS A 665 12.80 -33.29 13.59
C LYS A 665 14.18 -33.23 14.23
N THR A 666 14.98 -32.22 13.93
CA THR A 666 16.34 -32.06 14.49
C THR A 666 16.34 -31.33 15.83
N GLY A 667 15.40 -30.38 16.02
CA GLY A 667 15.35 -29.50 17.18
C GLY A 667 16.33 -28.32 17.11
N MET A 668 16.77 -27.93 15.90
CA MET A 668 17.55 -26.71 15.70
C MET A 668 16.79 -25.46 16.17
N ARG A 669 17.55 -24.43 16.54
CA ARG A 669 17.04 -23.25 17.26
C ARG A 669 17.47 -21.92 16.65
N CYS A 670 18.21 -21.93 15.55
CA CYS A 670 18.51 -20.73 14.77
C CYS A 670 18.45 -20.99 13.26
N PHE A 671 17.90 -20.05 12.53
CA PHE A 671 17.84 -20.05 11.08
C PHE A 671 18.46 -18.79 10.51
N GLU A 672 19.52 -18.96 9.73
CA GLU A 672 20.05 -17.91 8.88
C GLU A 672 19.50 -18.09 7.48
N HIS A 673 18.52 -17.25 7.14
CA HIS A 673 17.77 -17.35 5.89
C HIS A 673 18.21 -16.25 4.95
N ASP A 674 19.19 -16.54 4.11
CA ASP A 674 19.65 -15.62 3.08
C ASP A 674 18.76 -15.75 1.83
N GLY A 675 18.66 -14.70 1.02
CA GLY A 675 17.87 -14.73 -0.20
C GLY A 675 16.37 -14.56 0.01
N SER A 676 15.91 -14.10 1.17
CA SER A 676 14.50 -13.89 1.50
C SER A 676 13.91 -12.64 0.84
N TYR A 677 13.90 -12.59 -0.49
CA TYR A 677 13.60 -11.37 -1.25
C TYR A 677 12.32 -11.52 -2.10
N PRO A 678 11.13 -11.66 -1.50
CA PRO A 678 9.85 -11.82 -2.21
C PRO A 678 9.44 -10.59 -3.05
N GLY A 679 10.28 -9.55 -3.14
CA GLY A 679 10.05 -8.37 -3.96
C GLY A 679 10.06 -8.65 -5.47
N ASP A 680 10.68 -9.74 -5.91
CA ASP A 680 10.65 -10.16 -7.32
C ASP A 680 9.25 -10.68 -7.70
N VAL A 681 8.60 -9.98 -8.63
CA VAL A 681 7.29 -10.35 -9.17
C VAL A 681 7.43 -11.50 -10.17
N CYS A 682 6.41 -12.35 -10.26
CA CYS A 682 6.39 -13.49 -11.17
C CYS A 682 5.23 -13.39 -12.15
N ALA A 683 5.53 -13.28 -13.45
CA ALA A 683 4.52 -13.26 -14.51
C ALA A 683 4.09 -14.66 -14.98
N SER A 684 4.55 -15.73 -14.31
CA SER A 684 4.14 -17.10 -14.65
C SER A 684 2.65 -17.28 -14.46
N THR A 685 2.00 -17.98 -15.39
CA THR A 685 0.60 -18.42 -15.26
C THR A 685 0.50 -19.93 -15.02
N THR A 686 1.64 -20.61 -14.89
CA THR A 686 1.73 -22.07 -14.71
C THR A 686 2.15 -22.47 -13.30
N HIS A 687 2.59 -21.53 -12.46
CA HIS A 687 2.93 -21.80 -11.06
C HIS A 687 1.66 -21.99 -10.23
N THR A 688 1.62 -23.04 -9.42
CA THR A 688 0.40 -23.55 -8.78
C THR A 688 -0.25 -22.60 -7.78
N HIS A 689 0.53 -21.73 -7.12
CA HIS A 689 0.07 -20.96 -5.97
C HIS A 689 -0.03 -19.45 -6.21
N HIS A 690 -0.08 -19.02 -7.48
CA HIS A 690 -0.52 -17.68 -7.88
C HIS A 690 -1.13 -17.74 -9.29
N LYS A 691 -2.05 -16.83 -9.62
CA LYS A 691 -2.76 -16.77 -10.91
C LYS A 691 -1.91 -16.17 -12.02
N GLY A 692 -1.07 -15.20 -11.67
CA GLY A 692 -0.27 -14.45 -12.63
C GLY A 692 0.53 -13.35 -11.96
N LEU A 693 0.81 -12.29 -12.72
CA LEU A 693 1.59 -11.15 -12.22
C LEU A 693 0.92 -10.50 -11.01
N GLU A 694 -0.37 -10.22 -11.09
CA GLU A 694 -1.10 -9.36 -10.15
C GLU A 694 -1.15 -9.90 -8.71
N ASP A 695 -1.15 -11.21 -8.49
CA ASP A 695 -1.14 -11.81 -7.14
C ASP A 695 0.23 -12.36 -6.71
N SER A 696 1.22 -12.36 -7.61
CA SER A 696 2.51 -13.02 -7.39
C SER A 696 3.29 -12.46 -6.20
N GLN A 697 3.42 -11.14 -6.08
CA GLN A 697 4.20 -10.53 -4.99
C GLN A 697 3.52 -10.78 -3.64
N TRP A 698 2.20 -10.61 -3.61
CA TRP A 698 1.39 -10.79 -2.41
C TRP A 698 1.51 -12.21 -1.85
N ASN A 699 1.34 -13.22 -2.72
CA ASN A 699 1.37 -14.61 -2.30
C ASN A 699 2.79 -15.07 -1.91
N GLN A 700 3.82 -14.63 -2.63
CA GLN A 700 5.21 -14.96 -2.28
C GLN A 700 5.61 -14.34 -0.92
N PHE A 701 5.20 -13.10 -0.65
CA PHE A 701 5.42 -12.44 0.62
C PHE A 701 4.75 -13.17 1.79
N HIS A 702 3.48 -13.56 1.63
CA HIS A 702 2.76 -14.27 2.69
C HIS A 702 3.38 -15.64 2.96
N LYS A 703 3.79 -16.37 1.91
CA LYS A 703 4.41 -17.68 2.06
C LYS A 703 5.67 -17.63 2.93
N ILE A 704 6.53 -16.64 2.74
CA ILE A 704 7.76 -16.51 3.52
C ILE A 704 7.51 -15.97 4.93
N THR A 705 6.62 -14.99 5.09
CA THR A 705 6.31 -14.45 6.42
C THR A 705 5.55 -15.45 7.30
N ASP A 706 4.79 -16.38 6.71
CA ASP A 706 4.20 -17.51 7.43
C ASP A 706 5.26 -18.43 8.05
N LEU A 707 6.40 -18.64 7.37
CA LEU A 707 7.53 -19.37 7.94
C LEU A 707 8.08 -18.61 9.15
N TYR A 708 8.28 -17.30 9.04
CA TYR A 708 8.88 -16.50 10.11
C TYR A 708 7.99 -16.38 11.34
N LYS A 709 6.68 -16.18 11.16
CA LYS A 709 5.71 -16.20 12.25
C LYS A 709 5.69 -17.56 12.95
N TRP A 710 5.71 -18.66 12.19
CA TRP A 710 5.82 -20.01 12.74
C TRP A 710 7.14 -20.20 13.52
N MET A 711 8.28 -19.84 12.94
CA MET A 711 9.59 -19.94 13.59
C MET A 711 9.62 -19.13 14.89
N ARG A 712 9.00 -17.95 14.90
CA ARG A 712 8.93 -17.12 16.09
C ARG A 712 8.10 -17.77 17.20
N ALA A 713 6.97 -18.37 16.84
CA ALA A 713 6.12 -19.13 17.75
C ALA A 713 6.83 -20.37 18.31
N GLU A 714 7.68 -21.01 17.52
CA GLU A 714 8.51 -22.17 17.92
C GLU A 714 9.77 -21.80 18.70
N GLY A 715 10.05 -20.51 18.88
CA GLY A 715 11.24 -20.05 19.59
C GLY A 715 12.54 -20.20 18.78
N ILE A 716 12.46 -20.20 17.46
CA ILE A 716 13.61 -20.24 16.55
C ILE A 716 14.10 -18.81 16.32
N TYR A 717 15.39 -18.59 16.54
CA TYR A 717 16.06 -17.31 16.32
C TYR A 717 16.35 -17.12 14.82
N MET A 718 16.13 -15.92 14.28
CA MET A 718 16.22 -15.69 12.83
C MET A 718 17.13 -14.52 12.46
N ASN A 719 18.11 -14.80 11.60
CA ASN A 719 18.90 -13.80 10.89
C ASN A 719 18.40 -13.73 9.43
N VAL A 720 17.83 -12.60 9.03
CA VAL A 720 17.20 -12.43 7.70
C VAL A 720 17.55 -11.04 7.11
N PRO A 721 18.00 -10.94 5.85
CA PRO A 721 18.54 -9.71 5.28
C PRO A 721 17.51 -8.56 5.16
N ASP A 722 16.23 -8.84 4.91
CA ASP A 722 15.19 -7.81 4.81
C ASP A 722 14.58 -7.43 6.17
N PHE A 723 13.86 -6.29 6.21
CA PHE A 723 13.31 -5.67 7.41
C PHE A 723 12.04 -6.35 7.96
N TYR A 724 12.12 -7.66 8.24
CA TYR A 724 11.00 -8.49 8.67
C TYR A 724 10.71 -8.48 10.18
N PHE A 725 11.15 -7.44 10.90
CA PHE A 725 10.94 -7.37 12.35
C PHE A 725 9.46 -7.47 12.71
N LEU A 726 8.61 -6.73 12.00
CA LEU A 726 7.15 -6.76 12.17
C LEU A 726 6.50 -8.09 11.74
N ASN A 727 7.27 -9.00 11.12
CA ASN A 727 6.87 -10.36 10.72
C ASN A 727 7.58 -11.47 11.54
N GLY A 728 8.32 -11.11 12.59
CA GLY A 728 8.84 -12.06 13.58
C GLY A 728 10.35 -12.29 13.56
N THR A 729 11.11 -11.71 12.63
CA THR A 729 12.57 -11.91 12.57
C THR A 729 13.29 -11.18 13.71
N ASN A 730 14.45 -11.70 14.12
CA ASN A 730 15.21 -11.11 15.23
C ASN A 730 16.17 -10.03 14.76
N LYS A 731 16.87 -10.28 13.64
CA LYS A 731 17.90 -9.37 13.14
C LYS A 731 17.82 -9.16 11.64
N THR A 732 18.40 -8.05 11.21
CA THR A 732 18.86 -7.76 9.84
C THR A 732 20.35 -7.41 9.84
N GLY A 733 20.99 -7.39 8.68
CA GLY A 733 22.36 -6.92 8.54
C GLY A 733 22.45 -5.44 8.92
N ILE A 734 23.58 -5.00 9.48
CA ILE A 734 23.79 -3.57 9.77
C ILE A 734 24.08 -2.74 8.49
N GLY A 735 24.22 -3.41 7.35
CA GLY A 735 24.82 -2.90 6.12
C GLY A 735 26.33 -3.14 6.13
N TYR A 736 26.91 -3.76 5.10
CA TYR A 736 28.35 -3.99 5.05
C TYR A 736 28.82 -4.28 3.62
N ARG A 737 30.13 -4.17 3.40
CA ARG A 737 30.80 -4.74 2.24
C ARG A 737 31.62 -5.94 2.68
N GLU A 738 31.29 -7.13 2.19
CA GLU A 738 31.91 -8.39 2.64
C GLU A 738 33.44 -8.40 2.50
N ALA A 739 33.96 -7.77 1.44
CA ALA A 739 35.40 -7.64 1.22
C ALA A 739 36.13 -6.94 2.38
N ASN A 740 35.43 -6.09 3.15
CA ASN A 740 36.02 -5.39 4.29
C ASN A 740 36.28 -6.33 5.48
N TRP A 741 35.69 -7.52 5.50
CA TRP A 741 35.99 -8.55 6.49
C TRP A 741 37.37 -9.18 6.31
N SER A 742 38.03 -8.99 5.15
CA SER A 742 39.41 -9.36 4.90
C SER A 742 40.44 -8.28 5.29
N LEU A 743 40.02 -7.14 5.83
CA LEU A 743 40.96 -6.10 6.25
C LEU A 743 41.86 -6.60 7.39
N PRO A 744 43.11 -6.07 7.50
CA PRO A 744 43.93 -6.24 8.70
C PRO A 744 43.14 -5.97 9.98
N ARG A 745 43.41 -6.75 11.04
CA ARG A 745 42.61 -6.77 12.28
C ARG A 745 42.42 -5.39 12.90
N ASP A 746 43.50 -4.63 13.00
CA ASP A 746 43.54 -3.26 13.53
C ASP A 746 42.59 -2.33 12.76
N ARG A 747 42.57 -2.42 11.42
CA ARG A 747 41.68 -1.63 10.56
C ARG A 747 40.24 -2.11 10.62
N GLN A 748 40.03 -3.42 10.69
CA GLN A 748 38.70 -4.02 10.80
C GLN A 748 37.98 -3.55 12.07
N ILE A 749 38.67 -3.47 13.21
CA ILE A 749 38.06 -3.01 14.47
C ILE A 749 37.53 -1.58 14.33
N ILE A 750 38.33 -0.65 13.80
CA ILE A 750 37.93 0.75 13.62
C ILE A 750 36.78 0.84 12.61
N HIS A 751 36.90 0.17 11.46
CA HIS A 751 35.85 0.18 10.44
C HIS A 751 34.52 -0.40 10.96
N ALA A 752 34.56 -1.51 11.71
CA ALA A 752 33.37 -2.10 12.30
C ALA A 752 32.72 -1.16 13.33
N ARG A 753 33.51 -0.41 14.12
CA ARG A 753 32.98 0.58 15.06
C ARG A 753 32.30 1.75 14.36
N GLN A 754 32.87 2.25 13.26
CA GLN A 754 32.24 3.27 12.41
C GLN A 754 30.90 2.76 11.87
N LEU A 755 30.90 1.55 11.31
CA LEU A 755 29.69 0.94 10.79
C LEU A 755 28.62 0.74 11.87
N ASN A 756 29.02 0.30 13.07
CA ASN A 756 28.10 0.16 14.20
C ASN A 756 27.52 1.51 14.62
N TYR A 757 28.33 2.56 14.66
CA TYR A 757 27.86 3.92 14.96
C TYR A 757 26.85 4.40 13.90
N ASP A 758 27.17 4.26 12.62
CA ASP A 758 26.31 4.74 11.53
C ASP A 758 25.02 3.91 11.38
N GLY A 759 25.09 2.60 11.60
CA GLY A 759 23.97 1.68 11.42
C GLY A 759 22.98 1.58 12.58
N THR A 760 23.28 2.18 13.74
CA THR A 760 22.44 2.10 14.97
C THR A 760 21.72 3.40 15.33
N TRP A 761 21.78 4.42 14.46
CA TRP A 761 21.03 5.67 14.64
C TRP A 761 19.52 5.41 14.79
N ASP A 762 18.95 4.56 13.94
CA ASP A 762 17.51 4.30 13.88
C ASP A 762 17.11 2.87 14.21
N ARG A 763 18.08 2.00 14.52
CA ARG A 763 17.86 0.59 14.82
C ARG A 763 18.51 0.19 16.12
N MET A 764 17.88 -0.76 16.80
CA MET A 764 18.43 -1.32 18.02
C MET A 764 19.67 -2.14 17.67
N ALA A 765 20.75 -2.00 18.45
CA ALA A 765 21.94 -2.81 18.22
C ALA A 765 21.66 -4.33 18.33
N SER A 766 20.67 -4.72 19.16
CA SER A 766 20.19 -6.11 19.26
C SER A 766 19.47 -6.62 18.01
N ALA A 767 19.02 -5.73 17.12
CA ALA A 767 18.32 -6.06 15.89
C ALA A 767 19.26 -6.09 14.67
N CYS A 768 20.57 -5.83 14.87
CA CYS A 768 21.56 -5.79 13.82
C CYS A 768 22.62 -6.89 13.98
N TRP A 769 23.19 -7.36 12.87
CA TRP A 769 24.45 -8.13 12.88
C TRP A 769 25.53 -7.54 11.97
N SER A 770 26.77 -7.86 12.31
CA SER A 770 27.96 -7.71 11.48
C SER A 770 28.96 -8.80 11.88
N PHE A 771 29.98 -9.04 11.07
CA PHE A 771 30.94 -10.12 11.31
C PHE A 771 32.24 -9.59 11.90
N VAL A 772 32.78 -10.36 12.85
CA VAL A 772 34.13 -10.18 13.40
C VAL A 772 34.93 -11.45 13.11
N PRO A 773 35.33 -11.68 11.86
CA PRO A 773 35.97 -12.92 11.45
C PRO A 773 37.27 -13.12 12.22
N LEU A 774 37.54 -14.32 12.74
CA LEU A 774 38.85 -14.66 13.34
C LEU A 774 39.90 -15.10 12.33
N VAL A 775 39.50 -15.36 11.08
CA VAL A 775 40.37 -15.71 9.94
C VAL A 775 40.02 -14.86 8.72
N GLU A 776 40.89 -14.76 7.71
CA GLU A 776 40.56 -14.03 6.47
C GLU A 776 39.35 -14.65 5.75
N TYR A 777 38.26 -13.87 5.68
CA TYR A 777 37.00 -14.23 5.05
C TYR A 777 36.90 -13.67 3.62
N ARG A 778 36.66 -14.53 2.62
CA ARG A 778 36.31 -14.13 1.24
C ARG A 778 35.11 -14.93 0.75
N ALA A 779 33.99 -14.27 0.48
CA ALA A 779 32.77 -14.90 -0.03
C ALA A 779 32.81 -15.28 -1.52
N ALA A 780 33.80 -14.81 -2.30
CA ALA A 780 33.88 -15.12 -3.73
C ALA A 780 35.33 -15.23 -4.20
N VAL A 781 35.78 -16.47 -4.45
CA VAL A 781 36.77 -16.96 -5.44
C VAL A 781 37.31 -18.30 -4.93
N PRO A 782 37.19 -19.41 -5.70
CA PRO A 782 37.74 -20.69 -5.29
C PRO A 782 39.28 -20.67 -5.39
N LYS A 783 39.97 -20.79 -4.25
CA LYS A 783 41.31 -21.37 -4.20
C LYS A 783 41.24 -22.68 -3.43
N PRO A 784 42.05 -23.69 -3.77
CA PRO A 784 42.12 -24.92 -2.98
C PRO A 784 42.70 -24.57 -1.61
N ARG A 785 41.91 -24.71 -0.54
CA ARG A 785 42.39 -24.53 0.83
C ARG A 785 42.60 -25.90 1.49
N SER A 786 43.81 -26.13 1.94
CA SER A 786 44.28 -27.29 2.71
C SER A 786 44.10 -27.12 4.24
N ASN A 787 43.17 -26.28 4.70
CA ASN A 787 42.83 -26.16 6.11
C ASN A 787 41.39 -25.65 6.30
N PRO A 788 40.59 -26.25 7.22
CA PRO A 788 39.22 -25.80 7.51
C PRO A 788 39.27 -24.40 8.14
N SER A 789 38.73 -23.40 7.45
CA SER A 789 38.73 -22.01 7.89
C SER A 789 37.53 -21.69 8.79
N VAL A 790 37.79 -21.43 10.07
CA VAL A 790 36.79 -21.06 11.10
C VAL A 790 36.46 -19.56 11.01
N SER A 791 35.26 -19.20 10.53
CA SER A 791 34.80 -17.80 10.46
C SER A 791 33.98 -17.47 11.71
N ILE A 792 34.54 -16.71 12.65
CA ILE A 792 33.83 -16.34 13.89
C ILE A 792 32.98 -15.09 13.67
N CYS A 793 31.81 -15.04 14.29
CA CYS A 793 30.96 -13.86 14.36
C CYS A 793 30.90 -13.43 15.83
N MET A 794 30.93 -12.13 16.09
CA MET A 794 30.57 -11.60 17.41
C MET A 794 29.37 -10.70 17.19
N SER A 795 28.22 -11.15 17.66
CA SER A 795 27.17 -10.25 18.07
C SER A 795 27.64 -9.56 19.36
N THR A 796 28.06 -8.30 19.29
CA THR A 796 28.44 -7.57 20.50
C THR A 796 27.19 -7.32 21.34
N ARG A 797 27.14 -7.86 22.57
CA ARG A 797 26.27 -7.34 23.62
C ARG A 797 26.73 -5.91 23.88
N HIS A 798 26.02 -4.94 23.34
CA HIS A 798 26.14 -3.56 23.80
C HIS A 798 25.37 -3.47 25.12
N THR A 799 26.07 -3.75 26.22
CA THR A 799 25.67 -3.31 27.56
C THR A 799 25.78 -1.80 27.65
#